data_AF-A0A2E7HQL4-F1
#
_entry.id   AF-A0A2E7HQL4-F1
#
_cell.length_a   1.000
_cell.length_b   1.000
_cell.length_c   1.000
_cell.angle_alpha   90.00
_cell.angle_beta   90.00
_cell.angle_gamma   90.00
#
_symmetry.space_group_name_H-M   'P 1'
#
loop_
_entity.id
_entity.type
_entity.pdbx_description
1 polymer ?
#
loop_
_entity_poly.entity_id
_entity_poly.type
_entity_poly.pdbx_seq_one_letter_code
_entity_poly.pdbx_strand_id
1 'polypeptide(L)'
;MSNLLEKFPCANFAFKTSFVFICTNLLLGPHVLVADSTTVWWQSWKKVYSGYPFDTPGTTPTNVQELRGRDLTGTARDLYQGSDGQSLDGDLVELGYYKLSDNTANTSNTNLFQGTWTPLTTKTTIGHNYYLDGSNNSGSTAGQFHFSTKFSASSGSDTTDDTANTNHELNNAYEISNDTFSSLSDEVTRLEAGNDAGGTNHARLGIRFYETGTRSNASVGGLTKDDTVGHVLYNTVMAETWRWVDTDTGGLGDQHLHIQLHDPTSNSAMTSGLAFEFDNNSHNAYSKVGSSSGAVGTDNYVTSLTYHDGDDSIDLDTVGSANFSGLSGTGNITDTENAVFRTVTLHTAAGNMGNDGTSFAGGISGDITLIKTGGTAGNGTNDGEQTLSGTIAITDTSGSDGEGYLDIKGGTLILAPNGSSQSFEYIKGAGNLDLVNSGGQTVELGFTTATSAQTFSGTVALSGTGAATTVKVSSGTAAGDYNDEQVFSGQVTGSETLTKSGVGRLKLSNSGNNFTNTGGNDVIINDGTLVAAHANALGGASNTVVINKGKLDLEGGISLANTSIQGSVSGKSMVGGDGTFAAITVGDGTNDIKAISPGRGISSSLSPSNHQVTLGTGGAVANAMGDLTVTTLVFNDNAVFDWEITDFNSGANQNSFNDEFDVLNFGTLAFGSNAVVDLNIFSVDSNGDAGAVANLGVHDHTTNDGILFLNGGSHGSITNWGGTTLASGSWSDASSHFNVNDHAYKFHNGNLSGHSGWGVWYNGSGDFYLRYSAVPEPSTYVMVTGLLLLPGFRLVRRFRKSFGKSDMDENSSSS
;
A
#
# COMPACT_ATOMS: atom_id res chain seq x y z
N MET A 1 -5.96 51.84 66.57
CA MET A 1 -6.03 50.65 67.45
C MET A 1 -6.26 49.43 66.55
N SER A 2 -5.27 48.52 66.51
CA SER A 2 -5.33 47.07 66.17
C SER A 2 -6.24 46.59 65.02
N ASN A 3 -5.70 46.08 63.90
CA ASN A 3 -5.36 44.64 63.63
C ASN A 3 -6.61 43.74 63.54
N LEU A 4 -6.79 42.80 62.59
CA LEU A 4 -5.86 42.04 61.74
C LEU A 4 -6.62 41.36 60.55
N LEU A 5 -5.83 40.86 59.59
CA LEU A 5 -6.07 40.03 58.36
C LEU A 5 -7.11 38.87 58.50
N GLU A 6 -7.65 38.21 57.45
CA GLU A 6 -7.05 37.76 56.17
C GLU A 6 -8.06 37.28 55.07
N LYS A 7 -7.73 37.62 53.81
CA LYS A 7 -7.92 37.00 52.45
C LYS A 7 -9.20 36.24 52.00
N PHE A 8 -9.76 36.75 50.89
CA PHE A 8 -10.19 36.06 49.65
C PHE A 8 -9.94 37.04 48.46
N PRO A 9 -9.89 36.62 47.18
CA PRO A 9 -11.12 36.77 46.39
C PRO A 9 -11.37 35.74 45.25
N CYS A 10 -12.66 35.57 44.98
CA CYS A 10 -13.27 35.03 43.76
C CYS A 10 -13.44 36.13 42.69
N ALA A 11 -13.67 35.67 41.46
CA ALA A 11 -14.00 36.40 40.24
C ALA A 11 -15.15 37.43 40.35
N ASN A 12 -15.16 38.43 39.46
CA ASN A 12 -16.40 38.98 38.91
C ASN A 12 -16.23 39.73 37.59
N PHE A 13 -17.29 39.65 36.81
CA PHE A 13 -17.54 40.18 35.46
C PHE A 13 -18.03 41.65 35.49
N ALA A 14 -17.84 42.36 34.36
CA ALA A 14 -18.80 43.30 33.69
C ALA A 14 -18.36 44.76 33.36
N PHE A 15 -18.34 45.03 32.03
CA PHE A 15 -18.87 46.16 31.24
C PHE A 15 -18.46 47.67 31.39
N LYS A 16 -18.02 48.22 30.23
CA LYS A 16 -18.16 49.55 29.56
C LYS A 16 -18.81 50.72 30.37
N THR A 17 -18.40 52.00 30.28
CA THR A 17 -18.22 52.87 29.09
C THR A 17 -17.61 54.26 29.46
N SER A 18 -16.86 54.84 28.51
CA SER A 18 -16.29 56.19 28.26
C SER A 18 -16.57 57.43 29.15
N PHE A 19 -15.52 58.25 29.41
CA PHE A 19 -15.50 59.71 29.15
C PHE A 19 -14.08 60.34 29.18
N VAL A 20 -13.78 61.06 28.08
CA VAL A 20 -12.75 62.06 27.70
C VAL A 20 -11.89 62.74 28.80
N PHE A 21 -10.58 62.89 28.52
CA PHE A 21 -9.81 64.07 28.95
C PHE A 21 -8.88 64.57 27.82
N ILE A 22 -8.88 65.90 27.63
CA ILE A 22 -8.27 66.66 26.54
C ILE A 22 -6.79 67.00 26.85
N CYS A 23 -6.02 67.07 25.78
CA CYS A 23 -4.60 67.41 25.59
C CYS A 23 -3.94 68.37 26.59
N THR A 24 -2.66 68.08 26.89
CA THR A 24 -1.63 69.11 27.03
C THR A 24 -0.38 68.67 26.24
N ASN A 25 -0.10 69.39 25.15
CA ASN A 25 1.15 69.30 24.40
C ASN A 25 2.32 69.70 25.31
N LEU A 26 3.30 68.81 25.48
CA LEU A 26 4.65 69.20 25.88
C LEU A 26 5.58 68.95 24.68
N LEU A 27 6.24 70.03 24.25
CA LEU A 27 7.21 70.05 23.17
C LEU A 27 8.32 69.01 23.40
N LEU A 28 8.35 67.97 22.55
CA LEU A 28 9.57 67.34 22.09
C LEU A 28 9.66 67.63 20.60
N GLY A 29 10.86 67.92 20.09
CA GLY A 29 11.09 68.22 18.67
C GLY A 29 10.63 67.08 17.75
N PRO A 30 10.68 67.26 16.42
CA PRO A 30 10.33 66.19 15.50
C PRO A 30 11.28 65.01 15.73
N HIS A 31 10.86 64.04 16.53
CA HIS A 31 11.37 62.70 16.45
C HIS A 31 10.88 62.19 15.11
N VAL A 32 11.80 62.12 14.15
CA VAL A 32 11.64 61.26 12.99
C VAL A 32 11.42 59.86 13.57
N LEU A 33 10.17 59.39 13.57
CA LEU A 33 9.89 57.96 13.66
C LEU A 33 10.54 57.38 12.40
N VAL A 34 11.76 56.87 12.54
CA VAL A 34 12.34 56.01 11.52
C VAL A 34 11.45 54.77 11.57
N ALA A 35 10.73 54.49 10.49
CA ALA A 35 10.02 53.23 10.38
C ALA A 35 11.07 52.12 10.41
N ASP A 36 10.93 51.18 11.33
CA ASP A 36 11.76 50.00 11.36
C ASP A 36 11.54 49.21 10.06
N SER A 37 12.63 48.73 9.46
CA SER A 37 12.59 48.01 8.18
C SER A 37 13.55 46.84 8.17
N THR A 38 13.16 45.79 7.45
CA THR A 38 13.99 44.61 7.19
C THR A 38 14.23 44.49 5.70
N THR A 39 15.49 44.45 5.29
CA THR A 39 15.91 44.27 3.89
C THR A 39 16.49 42.87 3.70
N VAL A 40 15.88 42.10 2.80
CA VAL A 40 16.32 40.76 2.41
C VAL A 40 17.05 40.83 1.07
N TRP A 41 18.32 40.44 1.07
CA TRP A 41 19.14 40.29 -0.14
C TRP A 41 19.13 38.83 -0.56
N TRP A 42 18.72 38.54 -1.79
CA TRP A 42 18.59 37.17 -2.27
C TRP A 42 19.16 37.00 -3.68
N GLN A 43 20.07 36.03 -3.85
CA GLN A 43 20.88 35.90 -5.08
C GLN A 43 21.44 34.48 -5.32
N SER A 44 21.78 34.19 -6.59
CA SER A 44 22.34 32.89 -7.01
C SER A 44 23.88 32.84 -7.15
N TRP A 45 24.58 33.96 -6.97
CA TRP A 45 26.06 34.03 -7.00
C TRP A 45 26.64 34.93 -5.91
N LYS A 46 27.94 34.81 -5.64
CA LYS A 46 28.67 35.62 -4.64
C LYS A 46 28.90 37.05 -5.12
N LYS A 47 28.21 38.03 -4.55
CA LYS A 47 28.65 39.43 -4.57
C LYS A 47 29.28 39.76 -3.21
N VAL A 48 30.59 39.97 -3.17
CA VAL A 48 31.30 40.33 -1.93
C VAL A 48 30.97 41.77 -1.59
N TYR A 49 30.20 42.01 -0.53
CA TYR A 49 30.14 43.33 0.09
C TYR A 49 31.17 43.39 1.22
N SER A 50 32.25 44.16 1.03
CA SER A 50 32.94 44.79 2.16
C SER A 50 33.10 46.29 1.90
N GLY A 51 32.01 47.01 2.15
CA GLY A 51 31.99 48.43 2.51
C GLY A 51 32.65 49.45 1.58
N TYR A 52 32.02 49.77 0.44
CA TYR A 52 31.58 51.11 -0.04
C TYR A 52 31.09 50.99 -1.51
N PRO A 53 30.43 52.00 -2.15
CA PRO A 53 30.11 51.90 -3.57
C PRO A 53 31.43 51.68 -4.33
N PHE A 54 31.35 51.05 -5.49
CA PHE A 54 32.46 50.66 -6.35
C PHE A 54 33.11 49.31 -6.00
N ASP A 55 32.35 48.24 -6.31
CA ASP A 55 32.89 46.95 -6.75
C ASP A 55 34.03 47.19 -7.76
N THR A 56 35.24 46.70 -7.48
CA THR A 56 36.25 46.54 -8.52
C THR A 56 36.12 45.12 -9.07
N PRO A 57 36.06 44.92 -10.40
CA PRO A 57 35.95 43.61 -11.02
C PRO A 57 37.27 42.85 -10.86
N GLY A 58 37.46 42.28 -9.68
CA GLY A 58 38.63 41.50 -9.29
C GLY A 58 38.18 40.11 -8.88
N THR A 59 38.12 39.22 -9.89
CA THR A 59 37.62 37.83 -9.84
C THR A 59 36.11 37.71 -9.75
N THR A 60 35.49 37.63 -10.93
CA THR A 60 34.21 36.96 -11.19
C THR A 60 34.08 35.74 -10.26
N PRO A 61 32.92 35.50 -9.62
CA PRO A 61 32.67 34.21 -8.99
C PRO A 61 32.94 33.15 -10.05
N THR A 62 33.91 32.26 -9.82
CA THR A 62 34.29 31.27 -10.83
C THR A 62 33.18 30.23 -11.03
N ASN A 63 32.24 30.11 -10.08
CA ASN A 63 31.10 29.20 -10.12
C ASN A 63 29.79 29.95 -9.75
N VAL A 64 28.83 30.01 -10.67
CA VAL A 64 27.45 30.49 -10.45
C VAL A 64 26.54 29.27 -10.29
N GLN A 65 25.57 29.31 -9.36
CA GLN A 65 24.51 28.31 -9.33
C GLN A 65 23.37 28.79 -10.23
N GLU A 66 22.99 27.96 -11.20
CA GLU A 66 21.96 28.29 -12.18
C GLU A 66 20.71 27.46 -11.88
N LEU A 67 19.59 28.15 -11.70
CA LEU A 67 18.28 27.53 -11.63
C LEU A 67 17.82 27.15 -13.04
N ARG A 68 17.24 25.97 -13.19
CA ARG A 68 16.91 25.41 -14.50
C ARG A 68 15.47 24.94 -14.55
N GLY A 69 14.89 25.04 -15.74
CA GLY A 69 13.55 24.57 -16.06
C GLY A 69 13.58 23.19 -16.71
N ARG A 70 12.41 22.72 -17.15
CA ARG A 70 12.28 21.47 -17.88
C ARG A 70 11.10 21.51 -18.84
N ASP A 71 11.38 21.23 -20.11
CA ASP A 71 10.26 21.16 -21.06
C ASP A 71 9.27 20.02 -20.75
N LEU A 72 8.08 20.12 -21.34
CA LEU A 72 7.04 19.08 -21.25
C LEU A 72 7.49 17.71 -21.77
N THR A 73 8.65 17.59 -22.44
CA THR A 73 9.24 16.30 -22.85
C THR A 73 10.18 15.72 -21.80
N GLY A 74 10.29 16.35 -20.64
CA GLY A 74 11.11 15.90 -19.53
C GLY A 74 12.59 16.29 -19.65
N THR A 75 12.99 17.14 -20.60
CA THR A 75 14.40 17.51 -20.79
C THR A 75 14.74 18.78 -20.01
N ALA A 76 15.80 18.73 -19.20
CA ALA A 76 16.29 19.91 -18.48
C ALA A 76 16.70 21.01 -19.47
N ARG A 77 16.25 22.24 -19.23
CA ARG A 77 16.52 23.41 -20.06
C ARG A 77 16.86 24.61 -19.20
N ASP A 78 17.51 25.57 -19.82
CA ASP A 78 17.80 26.83 -19.14
C ASP A 78 16.49 27.60 -19.01
N LEU A 79 16.29 28.23 -17.84
CA LEU A 79 15.16 29.12 -17.63
C LEU A 79 15.21 30.29 -18.63
N TYR A 80 14.06 30.84 -18.98
CA TYR A 80 14.02 31.97 -19.89
C TYR A 80 14.59 33.23 -19.22
N GLN A 81 15.62 33.80 -19.83
CA GLN A 81 16.24 35.06 -19.39
C GLN A 81 15.37 36.26 -19.81
N GLY A 82 15.25 37.25 -18.93
CA GLY A 82 14.64 38.54 -19.28
C GLY A 82 15.39 39.26 -20.41
N SER A 83 14.67 39.95 -21.29
CA SER A 83 15.22 40.41 -22.58
C SER A 83 16.11 41.68 -22.52
N ASP A 84 15.95 42.55 -21.52
CA ASP A 84 16.67 43.83 -21.46
C ASP A 84 16.83 44.44 -20.04
N GLY A 85 16.50 43.69 -19.00
CA GLY A 85 16.51 44.19 -17.63
C GLY A 85 15.45 45.27 -17.36
N GLN A 86 14.39 45.35 -18.18
CA GLN A 86 13.23 46.23 -18.04
C GLN A 86 11.92 45.48 -18.34
N SER A 87 11.95 44.57 -19.31
CA SER A 87 10.87 43.70 -19.73
C SER A 87 10.64 42.60 -18.69
N LEU A 88 9.40 42.47 -18.22
CA LEU A 88 8.97 41.44 -17.28
C LEU A 88 8.66 40.12 -18.01
N ASP A 89 9.58 39.64 -18.85
CA ASP A 89 9.35 38.50 -19.74
C ASP A 89 10.09 37.21 -19.36
N GLY A 90 11.08 37.26 -18.46
CA GLY A 90 11.82 36.09 -17.96
C GLY A 90 10.97 35.05 -17.20
N ASP A 91 11.53 33.91 -16.82
CA ASP A 91 10.87 32.96 -15.91
C ASP A 91 10.65 33.54 -14.50
N LEU A 92 9.94 32.82 -13.62
CA LEU A 92 9.45 33.37 -12.35
C LEU A 92 10.22 32.89 -11.12
N VAL A 93 10.37 33.79 -10.15
CA VAL A 93 10.92 33.48 -8.83
C VAL A 93 10.24 34.33 -7.76
N GLU A 94 10.06 33.78 -6.56
CA GLU A 94 9.40 34.47 -5.44
C GLU A 94 10.09 34.14 -4.11
N LEU A 95 10.06 35.13 -3.21
CA LEU A 95 10.49 35.00 -1.82
C LEU A 95 9.29 34.66 -0.95
N GLY A 96 9.45 33.73 -0.02
CA GLY A 96 8.37 33.31 0.85
C GLY A 96 8.83 32.49 2.04
N TYR A 97 7.86 31.91 2.73
CA TYR A 97 8.07 31.04 3.89
C TYR A 97 6.97 29.96 3.94
N TYR A 98 7.12 28.97 4.82
CA TYR A 98 6.06 28.00 5.08
C TYR A 98 5.24 28.38 6.31
N LYS A 99 3.92 28.39 6.15
CA LYS A 99 2.94 28.71 7.19
C LYS A 99 2.23 27.44 7.66
N LEU A 100 2.19 27.24 8.97
CA LEU A 100 1.52 26.10 9.60
C LEU A 100 -0.01 26.29 9.62
N SER A 101 -0.75 25.21 9.82
CA SER A 101 -2.22 25.18 9.89
C SER A 101 -2.81 26.01 11.04
N ASP A 102 -2.04 26.25 12.09
CA ASP A 102 -2.40 27.16 13.19
C ASP A 102 -2.16 28.65 12.85
N ASN A 103 -1.74 28.95 11.62
CA ASN A 103 -1.37 30.26 11.09
C ASN A 103 -0.07 30.85 11.65
N THR A 104 0.80 30.05 12.28
CA THR A 104 2.14 30.49 12.67
C THR A 104 3.17 30.23 11.57
N ALA A 105 4.30 30.95 11.61
CA ALA A 105 5.40 30.69 10.70
C ALA A 105 6.18 29.43 11.11
N ASN A 106 6.61 28.63 10.14
CA ASN A 106 7.46 27.47 10.41
C ASN A 106 8.84 27.93 10.91
N THR A 107 9.18 27.53 12.14
CA THR A 107 10.45 27.82 12.79
C THR A 107 11.40 26.60 12.85
N SER A 108 10.98 25.46 12.32
CA SER A 108 11.75 24.21 12.34
C SER A 108 13.09 24.38 11.62
N ASN A 109 14.15 23.77 12.16
CA ASN A 109 15.44 23.70 11.48
C ASN A 109 15.68 22.35 10.78
N THR A 110 14.80 21.37 10.96
CA THR A 110 14.90 20.06 10.29
C THR A 110 13.79 19.83 9.27
N ASN A 111 12.60 20.39 9.50
CA ASN A 111 11.43 20.24 8.62
C ASN A 111 11.13 21.57 7.92
N LEU A 112 12.03 22.00 7.04
CA LEU A 112 11.96 23.34 6.42
C LEU A 112 10.70 23.56 5.58
N PHE A 113 10.13 22.48 5.01
CA PHE A 113 8.96 22.51 4.12
C PHE A 113 7.66 22.09 4.83
N GLN A 114 7.59 22.20 6.16
CA GLN A 114 6.36 21.95 6.91
C GLN A 114 5.41 23.14 6.80
N GLY A 115 4.17 22.89 6.38
CA GLY A 115 3.10 23.84 6.22
C GLY A 115 2.73 24.07 4.75
N THR A 116 2.05 25.18 4.50
CA THR A 116 1.72 25.68 3.16
C THR A 116 2.65 26.82 2.80
N TRP A 117 3.23 26.78 1.60
CA TRP A 117 4.03 27.88 1.09
C TRP A 117 3.21 29.17 1.01
N THR A 118 3.75 30.24 1.59
CA THR A 118 3.14 31.56 1.64
C THR A 118 4.12 32.59 1.06
N PRO A 119 3.80 33.22 -0.08
CA PRO A 119 4.67 34.21 -0.70
C PRO A 119 4.70 35.51 0.10
N LEU A 120 5.87 36.15 0.13
CA LEU A 120 6.10 37.49 0.69
C LEU A 120 6.27 38.54 -0.40
N THR A 121 6.62 38.11 -1.61
CA THR A 121 6.71 38.95 -2.81
C THR A 121 5.78 38.40 -3.89
N THR A 122 5.35 39.24 -4.82
CA THR A 122 4.77 38.76 -6.07
C THR A 122 5.83 38.03 -6.90
N LYS A 123 5.38 37.18 -7.83
CA LYS A 123 6.27 36.43 -8.71
C LYS A 123 7.10 37.41 -9.57
N THR A 124 8.39 37.44 -9.31
CA THR A 124 9.37 38.34 -9.92
C THR A 124 10.09 37.66 -11.08
N THR A 125 10.57 38.42 -12.07
CA THR A 125 11.17 37.87 -13.28
C THR A 125 12.67 37.59 -13.11
N ILE A 126 13.11 36.35 -13.36
CA ILE A 126 14.52 35.99 -13.48
C ILE A 126 15.14 36.70 -14.69
N GLY A 127 16.38 37.16 -14.58
CA GLY A 127 17.03 37.97 -15.61
C GLY A 127 17.03 39.48 -15.33
N HIS A 128 16.22 39.95 -14.38
CA HIS A 128 16.18 41.35 -13.98
C HIS A 128 17.31 41.64 -12.96
N ASN A 129 18.29 42.46 -13.33
CA ASN A 129 19.50 42.68 -12.53
C ASN A 129 19.36 43.94 -11.65
N TYR A 130 19.86 43.83 -10.41
CA TYR A 130 19.97 44.92 -9.43
C TYR A 130 20.90 46.09 -9.86
N TYR A 131 21.82 45.93 -10.82
CA TYR A 131 22.87 46.94 -11.07
C TYR A 131 23.18 47.23 -12.55
N LEU A 132 23.33 48.53 -12.88
CA LEU A 132 23.98 49.05 -14.09
C LEU A 132 25.41 49.52 -13.76
N ASP A 133 26.42 48.85 -14.31
CA ASP A 133 27.56 49.63 -14.80
C ASP A 133 27.13 50.12 -16.18
N GLY A 134 27.14 51.44 -16.40
CA GLY A 134 26.71 52.12 -17.64
C GLY A 134 27.46 51.72 -18.93
N SER A 135 28.12 50.57 -18.94
CA SER A 135 28.73 49.92 -20.08
C SER A 135 28.08 48.58 -20.50
N ASN A 136 27.24 47.94 -19.67
CA ASN A 136 26.63 46.64 -20.00
C ASN A 136 25.15 46.56 -19.58
N ASN A 137 24.27 46.68 -20.57
CA ASN A 137 22.81 46.52 -20.45
C ASN A 137 22.41 45.04 -20.36
N SER A 138 23.13 44.26 -19.56
CA SER A 138 23.02 42.80 -19.54
C SER A 138 22.13 42.38 -18.38
N GLY A 139 20.93 41.88 -18.69
CA GLY A 139 20.17 41.08 -17.74
C GLY A 139 21.03 39.94 -17.17
N SER A 140 20.63 39.38 -16.02
CA SER A 140 21.29 38.17 -15.53
C SER A 140 21.03 37.01 -16.49
N THR A 141 22.00 36.10 -16.64
CA THR A 141 21.84 34.91 -17.49
C THR A 141 20.63 34.10 -17.04
N ALA A 142 20.08 33.29 -17.94
CA ALA A 142 19.10 32.25 -17.62
C ALA A 142 19.41 31.55 -16.29
N GLY A 143 18.45 31.51 -15.37
CA GLY A 143 18.62 30.85 -14.08
C GLY A 143 19.37 31.64 -13.01
N GLN A 144 19.82 32.86 -13.31
CA GLN A 144 20.56 33.70 -12.38
C GLN A 144 19.72 34.91 -11.93
N PHE A 145 19.81 35.28 -10.65
CA PHE A 145 19.12 36.46 -10.12
C PHE A 145 19.88 37.13 -8.97
N HIS A 146 19.58 38.41 -8.75
CA HIS A 146 20.01 39.18 -7.58
C HIS A 146 18.99 40.28 -7.30
N PHE A 147 18.35 40.19 -6.14
CA PHE A 147 17.30 41.11 -5.71
C PHE A 147 17.55 41.61 -4.28
N SER A 148 17.06 42.81 -4.00
CA SER A 148 16.85 43.28 -2.63
C SER A 148 15.37 43.56 -2.42
N THR A 149 14.78 42.99 -1.38
CA THR A 149 13.37 43.23 -1.02
C THR A 149 13.34 43.89 0.35
N LYS A 150 12.82 45.12 0.41
CA LYS A 150 12.68 45.89 1.64
C LYS A 150 11.25 45.80 2.15
N PHE A 151 11.11 45.29 3.38
CA PHE A 151 9.86 45.28 4.13
C PHE A 151 9.86 46.48 5.08
N SER A 152 8.88 47.37 4.93
CA SER A 152 8.76 48.57 5.77
C SER A 152 7.33 48.80 6.20
N ALA A 153 7.16 49.14 7.48
CA ALA A 153 5.91 49.68 7.99
C ALA A 153 5.63 51.03 7.34
N SER A 154 4.43 51.22 6.79
CA SER A 154 4.10 52.48 6.14
C SER A 154 4.18 53.65 7.13
N SER A 155 4.98 54.67 6.78
CA SER A 155 5.31 55.80 7.67
C SER A 155 4.32 56.98 7.54
N GLY A 156 3.10 56.74 7.05
CA GLY A 156 2.11 57.78 6.76
C GLY A 156 0.72 57.41 7.23
N SER A 157 0.07 58.33 7.94
CA SER A 157 -1.32 58.21 8.40
C SER A 157 -2.30 58.04 7.24
N ASP A 158 -2.61 56.79 6.86
CA ASP A 158 -3.95 56.28 6.46
C ASP A 158 -3.92 54.87 5.83
N THR A 159 -2.76 54.21 5.70
CA THR A 159 -2.69 52.81 5.25
C THR A 159 -2.02 51.97 6.33
N THR A 160 -2.68 50.94 6.83
CA THR A 160 -2.10 50.00 7.82
C THR A 160 -1.26 48.91 7.16
N ASP A 161 -0.88 49.10 5.90
CA ASP A 161 -0.36 48.02 5.07
C ASP A 161 1.16 48.11 5.00
N ASP A 162 1.83 47.02 5.37
CA ASP A 162 3.26 46.84 5.12
C ASP A 162 3.51 46.77 3.60
N THR A 163 4.67 47.26 3.17
CA THR A 163 5.07 47.24 1.77
C THR A 163 6.32 46.38 1.60
N ALA A 164 6.33 45.48 0.60
CA ALA A 164 7.52 44.76 0.18
C ALA A 164 7.97 45.30 -1.18
N ASN A 165 9.06 46.06 -1.17
CA ASN A 165 9.52 46.75 -2.38
C ASN A 165 10.80 46.07 -2.89
N THR A 166 10.69 45.44 -4.07
CA THR A 166 11.82 44.75 -4.69
C THR A 166 12.60 45.71 -5.61
N ASN A 167 13.90 45.85 -5.33
CA ASN A 167 14.84 46.79 -5.95
C ASN A 167 14.49 48.29 -5.72
N HIS A 168 13.86 48.61 -4.58
CA HIS A 168 13.35 49.94 -4.21
C HIS A 168 14.37 51.10 -4.20
N GLU A 169 15.66 50.84 -3.93
CA GLU A 169 16.65 51.91 -3.71
C GLU A 169 17.29 52.48 -4.99
N LEU A 170 16.78 52.15 -6.19
CA LEU A 170 17.40 52.51 -7.47
C LEU A 170 16.37 53.07 -8.48
N ASN A 171 16.86 53.76 -9.53
CA ASN A 171 16.09 54.47 -10.56
C ASN A 171 14.76 53.77 -10.92
N ASN A 172 13.63 54.50 -10.93
CA ASN A 172 12.25 54.02 -11.18
C ASN A 172 12.07 53.07 -12.39
N ALA A 173 13.05 53.02 -13.30
CA ALA A 173 13.09 52.09 -14.41
C ALA A 173 13.26 50.61 -13.98
N TYR A 174 13.91 50.30 -12.85
CA TYR A 174 14.29 48.92 -12.46
C TYR A 174 13.61 48.43 -11.17
N GLU A 175 12.71 49.23 -10.60
CA GLU A 175 11.79 48.85 -9.54
C GLU A 175 10.75 47.89 -10.13
N ILE A 176 10.60 46.70 -9.53
CA ILE A 176 9.74 45.63 -10.10
C ILE A 176 8.28 45.83 -9.68
N SER A 177 8.05 46.09 -8.40
CA SER A 177 6.74 46.42 -7.85
C SER A 177 6.85 46.84 -6.38
N ASN A 178 5.85 47.61 -5.92
CA ASN A 178 5.49 47.71 -4.52
C ASN A 178 4.44 46.63 -4.23
N ASP A 179 4.86 45.53 -3.62
CA ASP A 179 3.92 44.50 -3.20
C ASP A 179 3.19 44.99 -1.96
N THR A 180 1.88 45.16 -2.10
CA THR A 180 0.97 45.71 -1.08
C THR A 180 -0.29 44.85 -0.97
N PHE A 181 -0.16 43.54 -1.22
CA PHE A 181 -1.30 42.64 -1.12
C PHE A 181 -1.81 42.62 0.32
N SER A 182 -3.13 42.54 0.47
CA SER A 182 -3.83 42.83 1.73
C SER A 182 -3.44 41.97 2.93
N SER A 183 -2.75 40.84 2.72
CA SER A 183 -2.28 39.97 3.79
C SER A 183 -0.82 40.19 4.16
N LEU A 184 -0.04 41.00 3.44
CA LEU A 184 1.40 41.14 3.66
C LEU A 184 1.73 41.55 5.09
N SER A 185 0.96 42.47 5.68
CA SER A 185 1.18 42.90 7.06
C SER A 185 0.93 41.78 8.08
N ASP A 186 -0.11 40.98 7.86
CA ASP A 186 -0.37 39.79 8.68
C ASP A 186 0.76 38.76 8.54
N GLU A 187 1.31 38.60 7.32
CA GLU A 187 2.41 37.67 7.08
C GLU A 187 3.71 38.14 7.76
N VAL A 188 4.07 39.42 7.65
CA VAL A 188 5.23 40.01 8.36
C VAL A 188 5.05 39.85 9.86
N THR A 189 3.87 40.18 10.40
CA THR A 189 3.55 39.99 11.82
C THR A 189 3.73 38.54 12.28
N ARG A 190 3.39 37.55 11.45
CA ARG A 190 3.61 36.13 11.77
C ARG A 190 5.09 35.74 11.77
N LEU A 191 5.87 36.29 10.84
CA LEU A 191 7.32 36.10 10.82
C LEU A 191 7.96 36.70 12.08
N GLU A 192 7.50 37.88 12.52
CA GLU A 192 7.95 38.49 13.77
C GLU A 192 7.55 37.72 15.00
N ALA A 193 6.30 37.27 15.07
CA ALA A 193 5.85 36.41 16.16
C ALA A 193 6.59 35.06 16.22
N GLY A 194 7.11 34.59 15.08
CA GLY A 194 7.94 33.39 14.98
C GLY A 194 9.38 33.57 15.45
N ASN A 195 9.78 34.79 15.82
CA ASN A 195 11.10 35.08 16.38
C ASN A 195 11.05 35.16 17.90
N ASP A 196 11.78 34.27 18.57
CA ASP A 196 12.00 34.42 20.01
C ASP A 196 13.09 35.48 20.26
N ALA A 197 12.78 36.54 21.00
CA ALA A 197 13.75 37.58 21.39
C ALA A 197 14.93 36.98 22.18
N GLY A 198 16.03 36.70 21.48
CA GLY A 198 17.23 36.04 22.03
C GLY A 198 17.21 34.50 22.04
N GLY A 199 16.27 33.86 21.34
CA GLY A 199 16.11 32.40 21.26
C GLY A 199 16.75 31.74 20.03
N THR A 200 16.58 30.41 19.89
CA THR A 200 17.06 29.59 18.76
C THR A 200 16.02 29.40 17.64
N ASN A 201 14.76 29.80 17.87
CA ASN A 201 13.65 29.66 16.93
C ASN A 201 13.46 30.95 16.14
N HIS A 202 13.47 30.82 14.82
CA HIS A 202 13.20 31.92 13.90
C HIS A 202 12.39 31.38 12.73
N ALA A 203 11.51 32.19 12.15
CA ALA A 203 10.85 31.83 10.91
C ALA A 203 11.88 31.58 9.80
N ARG A 204 11.63 30.59 8.93
CA ARG A 204 12.53 30.21 7.83
C ARG A 204 12.04 30.79 6.51
N LEU A 205 12.94 31.42 5.78
CA LEU A 205 12.67 31.94 4.44
C LEU A 205 13.13 30.94 3.38
N GLY A 206 12.54 31.06 2.19
CA GLY A 206 12.85 30.24 1.03
C GLY A 206 12.74 31.00 -0.27
N ILE A 207 13.21 30.36 -1.33
CA ILE A 207 13.10 30.85 -2.70
C ILE A 207 12.36 29.78 -3.50
N ARG A 208 11.24 30.15 -4.12
CA ARG A 208 10.55 29.30 -5.09
C ARG A 208 10.80 29.82 -6.48
N PHE A 209 11.19 28.94 -7.39
CA PHE A 209 11.44 29.28 -8.78
C PHE A 209 10.59 28.42 -9.69
N TYR A 210 10.19 29.00 -10.80
CA TYR A 210 9.28 28.37 -11.75
C TYR A 210 9.71 28.57 -13.18
N GLU A 211 9.43 27.53 -13.95
CA GLU A 211 9.46 27.56 -15.38
C GLU A 211 8.03 27.78 -15.88
N THR A 212 7.86 28.88 -16.59
CA THR A 212 6.60 29.24 -17.23
C THR A 212 6.70 28.99 -18.73
N GLY A 213 5.66 28.40 -19.31
CA GLY A 213 5.58 28.29 -20.77
C GLY A 213 5.61 29.67 -21.41
N THR A 214 6.47 29.89 -22.42
CA THR A 214 6.45 31.14 -23.18
C THR A 214 5.29 31.10 -24.18
N ARG A 215 4.20 31.81 -23.88
CA ARG A 215 3.10 32.02 -24.83
C ARG A 215 3.26 33.35 -25.55
N SER A 216 3.26 33.32 -26.89
CA SER A 216 3.22 34.53 -27.70
C SER A 216 1.81 35.12 -27.69
N ASN A 217 1.63 36.26 -27.02
CA ASN A 217 0.38 37.03 -27.15
C ASN A 217 0.57 38.16 -28.17
N ALA A 218 -0.19 38.12 -29.27
CA ALA A 218 -0.05 39.05 -30.38
C ALA A 218 -0.70 40.43 -30.15
N SER A 219 -1.38 40.66 -29.01
CA SER A 219 -2.26 41.84 -28.85
C SER A 219 -1.76 42.95 -27.92
N VAL A 220 -0.69 42.73 -27.16
CA VAL A 220 -0.05 43.79 -26.36
C VAL A 220 1.42 43.40 -26.23
N GLY A 221 2.35 44.28 -26.57
CA GLY A 221 3.79 43.99 -26.62
C GLY A 221 4.40 43.64 -25.27
N GLY A 222 4.16 42.41 -24.80
CA GLY A 222 4.74 41.75 -23.64
C GLY A 222 4.36 40.27 -23.68
N LEU A 223 5.32 39.38 -23.40
CA LEU A 223 5.03 37.95 -23.25
C LEU A 223 4.15 37.78 -22.00
N THR A 224 2.95 37.22 -22.16
CA THR A 224 2.10 36.88 -21.01
C THR A 224 2.60 35.53 -20.50
N LYS A 225 3.05 35.50 -19.25
CA LYS A 225 3.56 34.28 -18.64
C LYS A 225 2.43 33.30 -18.48
N ASP A 226 2.63 32.09 -18.98
CA ASP A 226 1.68 31.02 -18.79
C ASP A 226 1.87 30.47 -17.37
N ASP A 227 1.00 30.88 -16.44
CA ASP A 227 0.89 30.31 -15.10
C ASP A 227 -0.24 29.29 -14.97
N THR A 228 -0.69 28.74 -16.11
CA THR A 228 -1.78 27.76 -16.15
C THR A 228 -1.40 26.49 -15.39
N VAL A 229 -2.35 26.03 -14.59
CA VAL A 229 -2.35 24.76 -13.88
C VAL A 229 -1.89 23.61 -14.79
N GLY A 230 -1.01 22.75 -14.28
CA GLY A 230 -0.51 21.57 -14.99
C GLY A 230 0.62 21.84 -15.99
N HIS A 231 0.82 23.09 -16.43
CA HIS A 231 1.85 23.44 -17.43
C HIS A 231 3.07 24.15 -16.86
N VAL A 232 2.97 24.65 -15.63
CA VAL A 232 4.09 25.25 -14.91
C VAL A 232 4.76 24.21 -14.02
N LEU A 233 6.09 24.21 -14.05
CA LEU A 233 6.91 23.44 -13.13
C LEU A 233 7.63 24.38 -12.15
N TYR A 234 7.81 23.93 -10.92
CA TYR A 234 8.54 24.67 -9.89
C TYR A 234 9.44 23.76 -9.04
N ASN A 235 10.28 24.39 -8.23
CA ASN A 235 10.87 23.79 -7.04
C ASN A 235 11.14 24.91 -6.02
N THR A 236 11.30 24.54 -4.75
CA THR A 236 11.57 25.49 -3.67
C THR A 236 12.87 25.09 -2.98
N VAL A 237 13.74 26.08 -2.75
CA VAL A 237 14.98 25.92 -2.00
C VAL A 237 14.90 26.69 -0.69
N MET A 238 15.41 26.09 0.39
CA MET A 238 15.48 26.67 1.73
C MET A 238 16.81 26.32 2.40
N ALA A 239 17.15 27.02 3.48
CA ALA A 239 18.27 26.65 4.36
C ALA A 239 17.95 26.95 5.82
N GLU A 240 18.53 26.18 6.74
CA GLU A 240 18.43 26.44 8.19
C GLU A 240 18.90 27.85 8.58
N THR A 241 19.86 28.40 7.83
CA THR A 241 20.48 29.69 8.10
C THR A 241 19.69 30.88 7.56
N TRP A 242 18.66 30.65 6.74
CA TRP A 242 17.82 31.70 6.16
C TRP A 242 16.70 32.06 7.12
N ARG A 243 17.04 32.91 8.08
CA ARG A 243 16.20 33.22 9.25
C ARG A 243 15.64 34.63 9.15
N TRP A 244 14.35 34.79 9.42
CA TRP A 244 13.78 36.11 9.61
C TRP A 244 14.44 36.83 10.80
N VAL A 245 14.62 38.14 10.70
CA VAL A 245 15.22 38.99 11.74
C VAL A 245 14.21 40.08 12.09
N ASP A 246 14.01 40.27 13.40
CA ASP A 246 12.96 41.12 13.92
C ASP A 246 13.14 42.59 13.57
N THR A 247 12.12 43.17 12.92
CA THR A 247 12.02 44.60 12.62
C THR A 247 12.06 45.44 13.92
N ASP A 248 11.51 44.96 15.03
CA ASP A 248 11.31 45.73 16.28
C ASP A 248 12.47 45.63 17.29
N THR A 249 13.59 44.95 16.97
CA THR A 249 14.72 44.76 17.90
C THR A 249 15.59 46.01 18.11
N GLY A 250 15.00 47.13 18.53
CA GLY A 250 15.59 48.17 19.40
C GLY A 250 16.88 48.89 18.95
N GLY A 251 17.40 48.60 17.76
CA GLY A 251 18.50 49.29 17.12
C GLY A 251 17.95 50.22 16.05
N LEU A 252 18.20 51.52 16.17
CA LEU A 252 17.85 52.48 15.13
C LEU A 252 18.59 52.11 13.83
N GLY A 253 17.93 51.46 12.85
CA GLY A 253 18.50 51.14 11.54
C GLY A 253 17.82 49.99 10.78
N ASP A 254 18.02 49.96 9.45
CA ASP A 254 17.56 48.89 8.55
C ASP A 254 18.29 47.57 8.86
N GLN A 255 17.54 46.50 9.13
CA GLN A 255 18.10 45.16 9.39
C GLN A 255 18.38 44.44 8.07
N HIS A 256 19.56 43.85 7.91
CA HIS A 256 19.97 43.23 6.64
C HIS A 256 20.08 41.70 6.78
N LEU A 257 19.33 40.98 5.96
CA LEU A 257 19.40 39.52 5.83
C LEU A 257 19.97 39.14 4.46
N HIS A 258 20.75 38.05 4.41
CA HIS A 258 21.31 37.52 3.18
C HIS A 258 20.91 36.06 2.94
N ILE A 259 20.24 35.80 1.82
CA ILE A 259 19.85 34.50 1.31
C ILE A 259 20.67 34.24 0.04
N GLN A 260 21.54 33.23 0.06
CA GLN A 260 22.46 32.99 -1.06
C GLN A 260 22.53 31.49 -1.34
N LEU A 261 22.48 31.11 -2.62
CA LEU A 261 22.69 29.71 -3.04
C LEU A 261 24.16 29.28 -2.97
N HIS A 262 25.07 30.25 -2.98
CA HIS A 262 26.51 30.05 -2.92
C HIS A 262 27.06 30.45 -1.56
N ASP A 263 28.08 29.72 -1.09
CA ASP A 263 28.74 30.01 0.19
C ASP A 263 29.51 31.34 0.10
N PRO A 264 29.14 32.36 0.89
CA PRO A 264 29.78 33.67 0.83
C PRO A 264 31.27 33.64 1.21
N THR A 265 31.71 32.61 1.91
CA THR A 265 33.09 32.46 2.40
C THR A 265 34.00 31.69 1.44
N SER A 266 33.42 30.92 0.50
CA SER A 266 34.13 30.16 -0.53
C SER A 266 33.96 30.82 -1.90
N ASN A 267 34.74 30.43 -2.90
CA ASN A 267 34.52 30.83 -4.31
C ASN A 267 33.91 29.69 -5.14
N SER A 268 33.72 28.51 -4.55
CA SER A 268 33.31 27.30 -5.27
C SER A 268 32.33 26.42 -4.51
N ALA A 269 32.05 26.70 -3.23
CA ALA A 269 31.16 25.89 -2.42
C ALA A 269 29.72 26.41 -2.45
N MET A 270 28.78 25.48 -2.28
CA MET A 270 27.37 25.81 -2.09
C MET A 270 27.14 26.24 -0.65
N THR A 271 26.10 27.03 -0.41
CA THR A 271 25.65 27.28 0.97
C THR A 271 25.40 25.95 1.67
N SER A 272 26.01 25.76 2.83
CA SER A 272 25.82 24.54 3.60
C SER A 272 24.38 24.45 4.10
N GLY A 273 23.78 23.27 3.99
CA GLY A 273 22.43 23.03 4.52
C GLY A 273 21.30 23.53 3.62
N LEU A 274 21.57 23.77 2.34
CA LEU A 274 20.50 23.92 1.34
C LEU A 274 19.70 22.63 1.26
N ALA A 275 18.39 22.77 1.35
CA ALA A 275 17.43 21.72 1.12
C ALA A 275 16.50 22.13 -0.02
N PHE A 276 15.98 21.14 -0.74
CA PHE A 276 15.02 21.34 -1.81
C PHE A 276 13.73 20.62 -1.44
N GLU A 277 12.59 21.26 -1.74
CA GLU A 277 11.27 20.70 -1.47
C GLU A 277 11.14 19.34 -2.16
N PHE A 278 11.51 19.28 -3.44
CA PHE A 278 11.68 18.03 -4.14
C PHE A 278 13.17 17.80 -4.48
N ASP A 279 13.80 16.87 -3.76
CA ASP A 279 15.16 16.41 -4.03
C ASP A 279 15.17 15.46 -5.22
N ASN A 280 15.39 16.01 -6.42
CA ASN A 280 15.44 15.26 -7.68
C ASN A 280 16.39 14.05 -7.58
N ASN A 281 17.56 14.22 -6.99
CA ASN A 281 18.54 13.14 -6.82
C ASN A 281 17.97 11.96 -6.02
N SER A 282 17.30 12.23 -4.90
CA SER A 282 16.70 11.20 -4.05
C SER A 282 15.48 10.51 -4.67
N HIS A 283 14.80 11.17 -5.61
CA HIS A 283 13.53 10.70 -6.19
C HIS A 283 13.62 10.27 -7.67
N ASN A 284 14.79 10.40 -8.30
CA ASN A 284 15.05 10.08 -9.71
C ASN A 284 14.72 8.65 -10.12
N ALA A 285 14.89 7.68 -9.20
CA ALA A 285 14.72 6.27 -9.52
C ALA A 285 13.26 5.85 -9.79
N TYR A 286 12.29 6.69 -9.43
CA TYR A 286 10.88 6.32 -9.46
C TYR A 286 9.94 7.46 -9.90
N SER A 287 10.33 8.72 -9.74
CA SER A 287 9.49 9.86 -10.14
C SER A 287 9.76 10.27 -11.60
N LYS A 288 8.71 10.68 -12.31
CA LYS A 288 8.77 11.06 -13.72
C LYS A 288 8.06 12.39 -13.96
N VAL A 289 8.33 13.01 -15.11
CA VAL A 289 7.80 14.31 -15.51
C VAL A 289 7.55 14.37 -17.01
N GLY A 290 6.51 15.09 -17.41
CA GLY A 290 6.21 15.42 -18.80
C GLY A 290 5.58 14.29 -19.60
N SER A 291 5.17 14.60 -20.83
CA SER A 291 4.43 13.74 -21.76
C SER A 291 5.23 12.54 -22.28
N SER A 292 6.55 12.56 -22.13
CA SER A 292 7.43 11.41 -22.41
C SER A 292 7.62 10.48 -21.20
N SER A 293 7.08 10.86 -20.03
CA SER A 293 7.33 10.18 -18.75
C SER A 293 8.84 10.04 -18.49
N GLY A 294 9.59 11.13 -18.65
CA GLY A 294 11.04 11.18 -18.42
C GLY A 294 11.40 11.23 -16.94
N ALA A 295 12.54 10.65 -16.56
CA ALA A 295 13.02 10.72 -15.18
C ALA A 295 13.33 12.17 -14.75
N VAL A 296 13.13 12.50 -13.48
CA VAL A 296 13.38 13.85 -12.94
C VAL A 296 14.86 14.26 -12.95
N GLY A 297 15.80 13.34 -13.15
CA GLY A 297 17.24 13.61 -13.14
C GLY A 297 17.80 13.80 -11.73
N THR A 298 19.10 14.06 -11.62
CA THR A 298 19.82 14.14 -10.34
C THR A 298 20.17 15.57 -9.90
N ASP A 299 19.77 16.57 -10.68
CA ASP A 299 20.10 17.97 -10.40
C ASP A 299 18.94 18.64 -9.67
N ASN A 300 19.15 19.02 -8.41
CA ASN A 300 18.13 19.60 -7.55
C ASN A 300 17.78 21.06 -7.90
N TYR A 301 18.61 21.72 -8.70
CA TYR A 301 18.34 23.07 -9.20
C TYR A 301 17.37 23.12 -10.39
N VAL A 302 16.83 21.96 -10.78
CA VAL A 302 15.85 21.84 -11.87
C VAL A 302 14.44 21.74 -11.31
N THR A 303 13.48 22.43 -11.94
CA THR A 303 12.05 22.30 -11.64
C THR A 303 11.55 20.88 -11.93
N SER A 304 10.68 20.39 -11.05
CA SER A 304 10.16 19.01 -11.13
C SER A 304 8.78 18.83 -10.50
N LEU A 305 8.31 19.79 -9.71
CA LEU A 305 6.97 19.81 -9.17
C LEU A 305 6.02 20.51 -10.13
N THR A 306 4.92 19.86 -10.46
CA THR A 306 3.83 20.41 -11.25
C THR A 306 3.02 21.37 -10.39
N TYR A 307 2.87 22.60 -10.87
CA TYR A 307 1.98 23.57 -10.25
C TYR A 307 0.52 23.16 -10.45
N HIS A 308 -0.17 22.97 -9.33
CA HIS A 308 -1.59 22.65 -9.28
C HIS A 308 -2.20 23.39 -8.10
N ASP A 309 -3.32 24.06 -8.33
CA ASP A 309 -4.04 24.82 -7.31
C ASP A 309 -4.98 23.94 -6.48
N GLY A 310 -5.25 22.71 -6.95
CA GLY A 310 -6.02 21.70 -6.26
C GLY A 310 -7.44 21.51 -6.78
N ASP A 311 -8.06 22.57 -7.29
CA ASP A 311 -9.49 22.57 -7.62
C ASP A 311 -9.76 22.35 -9.12
N ASP A 312 -8.86 22.76 -9.99
CA ASP A 312 -8.96 22.46 -11.41
C ASP A 312 -8.57 21.01 -11.70
N SER A 313 -9.18 20.41 -12.71
CA SER A 313 -8.84 19.04 -13.12
C SER A 313 -7.61 19.03 -14.02
N ILE A 314 -6.72 18.04 -13.82
CA ILE A 314 -5.55 17.79 -14.65
C ILE A 314 -5.80 16.57 -15.53
N ASP A 315 -5.57 16.77 -16.83
CA ASP A 315 -5.52 15.72 -17.83
C ASP A 315 -4.06 15.33 -18.12
N LEU A 316 -3.68 14.11 -17.71
CA LEU A 316 -2.35 13.56 -17.90
C LEU A 316 -2.07 13.14 -19.35
N ASP A 317 -3.08 13.04 -20.21
CA ASP A 317 -2.87 12.88 -21.67
C ASP A 317 -2.19 14.14 -22.24
N THR A 318 -2.48 15.29 -21.63
CA THR A 318 -1.93 16.60 -22.02
C THR A 318 -0.63 16.92 -21.29
N VAL A 319 -0.60 16.73 -19.97
CA VAL A 319 0.53 17.12 -19.10
C VAL A 319 1.62 16.03 -19.04
N GLY A 320 1.22 14.77 -19.17
CA GLY A 320 2.08 13.61 -18.95
C GLY A 320 2.26 13.27 -17.48
N SER A 321 3.39 12.63 -17.13
CA SER A 321 3.73 12.34 -15.73
C SER A 321 3.91 13.63 -14.93
N ALA A 322 3.46 13.63 -13.68
CA ALA A 322 3.41 14.82 -12.84
C ALA A 322 3.82 14.52 -11.39
N ASN A 323 4.49 15.47 -10.74
CA ASN A 323 4.82 15.37 -9.32
C ASN A 323 4.16 16.53 -8.58
N PHE A 324 3.35 16.25 -7.57
CA PHE A 324 2.66 17.26 -6.79
C PHE A 324 3.27 17.33 -5.40
N SER A 325 3.48 18.54 -4.88
CA SER A 325 3.87 18.73 -3.49
C SER A 325 2.69 19.28 -2.71
N GLY A 326 2.33 18.59 -1.62
CA GLY A 326 1.21 18.98 -0.77
C GLY A 326 -0.13 19.04 -1.49
N LEU A 327 -0.43 18.04 -2.31
CA LEU A 327 -1.65 17.99 -3.12
C LEU A 327 -2.90 18.10 -2.23
N SER A 328 -3.71 19.12 -2.49
CA SER A 328 -4.98 19.37 -1.82
C SER A 328 -6.03 19.83 -2.83
N GLY A 329 -7.31 19.87 -2.44
CA GLY A 329 -8.40 20.32 -3.33
C GLY A 329 -9.29 19.21 -3.87
N THR A 330 -10.04 19.51 -4.93
CA THR A 330 -11.17 18.69 -5.43
C THR A 330 -11.14 18.34 -6.92
N GLY A 331 -10.22 18.92 -7.69
CA GLY A 331 -10.10 18.66 -9.13
C GLY A 331 -9.68 17.23 -9.42
N ASN A 332 -10.08 16.64 -10.55
CA ASN A 332 -9.72 15.26 -10.87
C ASN A 332 -8.36 15.18 -11.58
N ILE A 333 -7.63 14.08 -11.38
CA ILE A 333 -6.44 13.71 -12.15
C ILE A 333 -6.81 12.50 -13.00
N THR A 334 -6.81 12.66 -14.32
CA THR A 334 -7.25 11.62 -15.25
C THR A 334 -6.21 11.32 -16.30
N ASP A 335 -6.08 10.03 -16.64
CA ASP A 335 -5.34 9.53 -17.78
C ASP A 335 -6.33 8.69 -18.62
N THR A 336 -6.52 9.03 -19.89
CA THR A 336 -7.45 8.31 -20.77
C THR A 336 -6.76 7.63 -21.94
N GLU A 337 -5.45 7.84 -22.10
CA GLU A 337 -4.62 7.20 -23.10
C GLU A 337 -4.18 5.79 -22.67
N ASN A 338 -4.89 4.77 -23.14
CA ASN A 338 -4.65 3.33 -22.87
C ASN A 338 -3.28 2.74 -23.31
N ALA A 339 -2.30 3.57 -23.70
CA ALA A 339 -1.03 3.10 -24.27
C ALA A 339 0.23 3.77 -23.71
N VAL A 340 0.11 4.83 -22.90
CA VAL A 340 1.27 5.53 -22.35
C VAL A 340 1.12 5.72 -20.84
N PHE A 341 1.87 4.93 -20.08
CA PHE A 341 1.85 5.00 -18.63
C PHE A 341 2.31 6.33 -18.07
N ARG A 342 1.47 6.84 -17.18
CA ARG A 342 1.73 8.07 -16.43
C ARG A 342 2.15 7.73 -15.01
N THR A 343 3.10 8.48 -14.49
CA THR A 343 3.46 8.42 -13.08
C THR A 343 2.97 9.69 -12.41
N VAL A 344 2.19 9.50 -11.35
CA VAL A 344 1.78 10.58 -10.45
C VAL A 344 2.53 10.41 -9.15
N THR A 345 3.41 11.36 -8.84
CA THR A 345 4.12 11.37 -7.56
C THR A 345 3.46 12.37 -6.63
N LEU A 346 3.00 11.91 -5.47
CA LEU A 346 2.55 12.74 -4.36
C LEU A 346 3.72 12.90 -3.40
N HIS A 347 4.23 14.11 -3.28
CA HIS A 347 5.28 14.48 -2.34
C HIS A 347 4.69 15.23 -1.17
N THR A 348 4.97 14.75 0.04
CA THR A 348 4.66 15.51 1.26
C THR A 348 5.90 15.51 2.13
N ALA A 349 6.48 16.69 2.34
CA ALA A 349 7.70 16.81 3.12
C ALA A 349 7.48 16.37 4.59
N ALA A 350 8.55 15.91 5.23
CA ALA A 350 8.53 15.51 6.64
C ALA A 350 8.02 16.66 7.54
N GLY A 351 7.31 16.32 8.60
CA GLY A 351 6.67 17.26 9.53
C GLY A 351 5.25 17.69 9.15
N ASN A 352 4.84 17.54 7.89
CA ASN A 352 3.45 17.78 7.48
C ASN A 352 2.54 16.63 7.94
N MET A 353 2.03 16.73 9.17
CA MET A 353 1.19 15.72 9.80
C MET A 353 -0.05 16.33 10.44
N GLY A 354 -1.09 15.53 10.63
CA GLY A 354 -2.35 15.95 11.27
C GLY A 354 -2.95 17.14 10.53
N ASN A 355 -3.09 18.27 11.23
CA ASN A 355 -3.66 19.50 10.65
C ASN A 355 -2.76 20.12 9.56
N ASP A 356 -1.45 19.86 9.60
CA ASP A 356 -0.50 20.27 8.55
C ASP A 356 -0.38 19.23 7.43
N GLY A 357 -1.03 18.07 7.57
CA GLY A 357 -1.09 17.05 6.52
C GLY A 357 -1.89 17.53 5.32
N THR A 358 -1.61 16.98 4.14
CA THR A 358 -2.29 17.38 2.91
C THR A 358 -3.43 16.43 2.58
N SER A 359 -4.53 16.96 2.04
CA SER A 359 -5.74 16.17 1.78
C SER A 359 -6.37 16.53 0.45
N PHE A 360 -6.55 15.51 -0.39
CA PHE A 360 -7.12 15.63 -1.72
C PHE A 360 -8.42 14.81 -1.80
N ALA A 361 -9.48 15.46 -2.24
CA ALA A 361 -10.82 14.87 -2.41
C ALA A 361 -11.18 14.63 -3.88
N GLY A 362 -10.35 15.10 -4.80
CA GLY A 362 -10.49 14.81 -6.23
C GLY A 362 -10.28 13.33 -6.55
N GLY A 363 -10.80 12.91 -7.71
CA GLY A 363 -10.61 11.56 -8.22
C GLY A 363 -9.26 11.37 -8.91
N ILE A 364 -8.70 10.17 -8.84
CA ILE A 364 -7.51 9.75 -9.60
C ILE A 364 -7.86 8.50 -10.40
N SER A 365 -7.78 8.55 -11.74
CA SER A 365 -8.20 7.42 -12.57
C SER A 365 -7.41 7.29 -13.87
N GLY A 366 -7.23 6.05 -14.33
CA GLY A 366 -6.54 5.72 -15.58
C GLY A 366 -5.32 4.82 -15.38
N ASP A 367 -4.46 4.75 -16.39
CA ASP A 367 -3.24 3.92 -16.42
C ASP A 367 -2.08 4.61 -15.70
N ILE A 368 -2.27 4.79 -14.39
CA ILE A 368 -1.40 5.57 -13.52
C ILE A 368 -0.59 4.66 -12.60
N THR A 369 0.71 4.92 -12.47
CA THR A 369 1.45 4.51 -11.26
C THR A 369 1.42 5.64 -10.26
N LEU A 370 0.82 5.39 -9.08
CA LEU A 370 0.76 6.36 -8.01
C LEU A 370 1.91 6.14 -7.03
N ILE A 371 2.70 7.17 -6.77
CA ILE A 371 3.87 7.08 -5.89
C ILE A 371 3.70 8.08 -4.76
N LYS A 372 3.83 7.63 -3.51
CA LYS A 372 3.92 8.52 -2.35
C LYS A 372 5.37 8.65 -1.89
N THR A 373 5.82 9.89 -1.69
CA THR A 373 7.18 10.26 -1.28
C THR A 373 7.19 11.35 -0.21
N GLY A 374 8.37 11.61 0.34
CA GLY A 374 8.58 12.58 1.41
C GLY A 374 8.26 11.99 2.80
N GLY A 375 9.11 12.25 3.79
CA GLY A 375 9.15 11.51 5.06
C GLY A 375 10.16 10.36 5.05
N THR A 376 10.39 9.72 6.21
CA THR A 376 11.32 8.60 6.33
C THR A 376 10.56 7.28 6.13
N ALA A 377 11.21 6.25 5.59
CA ALA A 377 10.58 4.93 5.56
C ALA A 377 10.63 4.29 6.96
N GLY A 378 9.48 3.84 7.47
CA GLY A 378 9.40 2.78 8.48
C GLY A 378 9.41 3.13 9.97
N ASN A 379 9.26 4.39 10.44
CA ASN A 379 8.96 4.66 11.86
C ASN A 379 8.46 6.10 12.21
N GLY A 380 7.36 6.55 11.61
CA GLY A 380 6.13 6.90 12.35
C GLY A 380 6.10 8.08 13.33
N THR A 381 7.01 9.06 13.30
CA THR A 381 6.87 10.23 14.21
C THR A 381 6.96 11.61 13.57
N ASN A 382 7.40 11.75 12.31
CA ASN A 382 7.47 13.03 11.58
C ASN A 382 7.31 12.83 10.06
N ASP A 383 6.56 11.81 9.66
CA ASP A 383 6.44 11.37 8.27
C ASP A 383 5.37 12.20 7.54
N GLY A 384 5.68 12.76 6.35
CA GLY A 384 4.73 13.62 5.64
C GLY A 384 3.46 12.86 5.21
N GLU A 385 2.29 13.36 5.63
CA GLU A 385 0.97 12.77 5.44
C GLU A 385 0.26 13.30 4.19
N GLN A 386 -0.24 12.38 3.35
CA GLN A 386 -1.15 12.69 2.26
C GLN A 386 -2.44 11.87 2.42
N THR A 387 -3.57 12.54 2.48
CA THR A 387 -4.90 11.92 2.50
C THR A 387 -5.52 11.95 1.11
N LEU A 388 -6.07 10.81 0.69
CA LEU A 388 -6.87 10.66 -0.52
C LEU A 388 -8.28 10.20 -0.13
N SER A 389 -9.26 11.05 -0.36
CA SER A 389 -10.66 10.80 -0.01
C SER A 389 -11.61 10.66 -1.20
N GLY A 390 -11.15 11.05 -2.39
CA GLY A 390 -11.89 10.87 -3.63
C GLY A 390 -11.92 9.43 -4.13
N THR A 391 -12.55 9.25 -5.29
CA THR A 391 -12.53 7.98 -6.03
C THR A 391 -11.15 7.73 -6.60
N ILE A 392 -10.59 6.54 -6.36
CA ILE A 392 -9.37 6.10 -7.04
C ILE A 392 -9.75 4.90 -7.90
N ALA A 393 -9.47 5.00 -9.19
CA ALA A 393 -9.73 3.95 -10.17
C ALA A 393 -8.48 3.80 -11.04
N ILE A 394 -7.41 3.35 -10.41
CA ILE A 394 -6.15 3.07 -11.10
C ILE A 394 -6.23 1.65 -11.62
N THR A 395 -6.04 1.51 -12.93
CA THR A 395 -6.10 0.25 -13.67
C THR A 395 -4.83 0.07 -14.48
N ASP A 396 -4.59 -1.14 -14.95
CA ASP A 396 -3.66 -1.41 -16.04
C ASP A 396 -4.44 -1.89 -17.27
N THR A 397 -4.58 -1.02 -18.27
CA THR A 397 -5.23 -1.39 -19.54
C THR A 397 -4.25 -1.78 -20.66
N SER A 398 -2.93 -1.62 -20.48
CA SER A 398 -1.95 -1.99 -21.51
C SER A 398 -1.63 -3.48 -21.51
N GLY A 399 -1.80 -4.15 -20.37
CA GLY A 399 -1.49 -5.57 -20.24
C GLY A 399 0.01 -5.88 -20.12
N SER A 400 0.84 -4.89 -19.76
CA SER A 400 2.28 -5.10 -19.52
C SER A 400 2.54 -5.25 -18.02
N ASP A 401 3.34 -6.24 -17.63
CA ASP A 401 3.61 -6.51 -16.22
C ASP A 401 4.18 -5.27 -15.49
N GLY A 402 3.55 -4.92 -14.38
CA GLY A 402 4.12 -4.01 -13.38
C GLY A 402 3.67 -2.56 -13.48
N GLU A 403 2.42 -2.33 -13.87
CA GLU A 403 1.80 -1.00 -14.00
C GLU A 403 0.50 -0.91 -13.16
N GLY A 404 -0.13 0.27 -13.07
CA GLY A 404 -1.40 0.45 -12.33
C GLY A 404 -1.33 0.32 -10.81
N TYR A 405 -0.15 0.47 -10.19
CA TYR A 405 0.06 0.19 -8.76
C TYR A 405 0.25 1.44 -7.90
N LEU A 406 0.12 1.23 -6.59
CA LEU A 406 0.49 2.18 -5.56
C LEU A 406 1.85 1.82 -4.94
N ASP A 407 2.80 2.76 -4.94
CA ASP A 407 4.12 2.61 -4.33
C ASP A 407 4.38 3.67 -3.27
N ILE A 408 4.41 3.27 -2.01
CA ILE A 408 4.67 4.20 -0.90
C ILE A 408 6.15 4.09 -0.53
N LYS A 409 6.96 5.01 -1.06
CA LYS A 409 8.41 5.07 -0.82
C LYS A 409 8.76 5.63 0.55
N GLY A 410 7.98 6.58 1.04
CA GLY A 410 8.19 7.24 2.33
C GLY A 410 7.00 8.11 2.73
N GLY A 411 6.96 8.48 4.01
CA GLY A 411 5.83 9.22 4.55
C GLY A 411 4.63 8.33 4.85
N THR A 412 3.48 8.95 5.09
CA THR A 412 2.21 8.26 5.32
C THR A 412 1.23 8.60 4.21
N LEU A 413 0.66 7.57 3.57
CA LEU A 413 -0.50 7.72 2.70
C LEU A 413 -1.75 7.26 3.44
N ILE A 414 -2.76 8.11 3.48
CA ILE A 414 -4.04 7.86 4.14
C ILE A 414 -5.10 7.66 3.05
N LEU A 415 -5.69 6.48 3.01
CA LEU A 415 -6.80 6.13 2.12
C LEU A 415 -8.11 6.26 2.91
N ALA A 416 -8.92 7.27 2.58
CA ALA A 416 -10.12 7.66 3.32
C ALA A 416 -11.34 7.91 2.39
N PRO A 417 -11.82 6.91 1.64
CA PRO A 417 -12.75 7.06 0.52
C PRO A 417 -14.10 7.71 0.84
N ASN A 418 -14.55 7.76 2.09
CA ASN A 418 -15.78 8.43 2.53
C ASN A 418 -16.99 8.32 1.55
N GLY A 419 -17.34 7.08 1.15
CA GLY A 419 -18.43 6.80 0.19
C GLY A 419 -17.99 6.64 -1.27
N SER A 420 -16.72 6.87 -1.58
CA SER A 420 -16.05 6.58 -2.86
C SER A 420 -15.48 5.15 -2.91
N SER A 421 -15.08 4.70 -4.09
CA SER A 421 -14.30 3.47 -4.28
C SER A 421 -12.83 3.80 -4.49
N GLN A 422 -11.92 2.99 -3.95
CA GLN A 422 -10.48 3.12 -4.18
C GLN A 422 -9.92 1.78 -4.62
N SER A 423 -9.47 1.72 -5.87
CA SER A 423 -8.90 0.53 -6.50
C SER A 423 -7.53 0.80 -7.09
N PHE A 424 -6.67 -0.21 -6.98
CA PHE A 424 -5.32 -0.27 -7.53
C PHE A 424 -5.10 -1.69 -8.08
N GLU A 425 -4.04 -1.91 -8.86
CA GLU A 425 -3.63 -3.28 -9.19
C GLU A 425 -3.06 -3.98 -7.95
N TYR A 426 -2.10 -3.35 -7.27
CA TYR A 426 -1.50 -3.85 -6.03
C TYR A 426 -0.79 -2.72 -5.26
N ILE A 427 -0.31 -3.03 -4.04
CA ILE A 427 0.41 -2.08 -3.18
C ILE A 427 1.82 -2.60 -2.88
N LYS A 428 2.81 -1.71 -2.98
CA LYS A 428 4.22 -1.99 -2.63
C LYS A 428 4.90 -0.77 -2.00
N GLY A 429 6.15 -0.97 -1.59
CA GLY A 429 6.94 0.05 -0.91
C GLY A 429 7.10 -0.22 0.59
N ALA A 430 7.66 0.77 1.29
CA ALA A 430 8.11 0.65 2.69
C ALA A 430 7.72 1.85 3.57
N GLY A 431 6.97 2.83 3.04
CA GLY A 431 6.39 3.91 3.84
C GLY A 431 5.19 3.43 4.68
N ASN A 432 4.37 4.34 5.18
CA ASN A 432 3.22 3.98 6.00
C ASN A 432 1.92 4.10 5.19
N LEU A 433 1.02 3.15 5.38
CA LEU A 433 -0.33 3.16 4.82
C LEU A 433 -1.33 3.22 5.97
N ASP A 434 -2.24 4.19 5.95
CA ASP A 434 -3.37 4.25 6.88
C ASP A 434 -4.67 4.05 6.10
N LEU A 435 -5.44 3.04 6.51
CA LEU A 435 -6.74 2.70 5.94
C LEU A 435 -7.83 3.21 6.89
N VAL A 436 -8.31 4.43 6.62
CA VAL A 436 -9.30 5.12 7.46
C VAL A 436 -10.72 4.74 7.07
N ASN A 437 -11.45 4.17 8.03
CA ASN A 437 -12.81 3.72 7.82
C ASN A 437 -13.85 4.45 8.70
N SER A 438 -14.70 5.25 8.05
CA SER A 438 -15.85 5.90 8.70
C SER A 438 -17.21 5.45 8.11
N GLY A 439 -17.26 4.36 7.34
CA GLY A 439 -18.49 3.96 6.63
C GLY A 439 -18.48 2.63 5.84
N GLY A 440 -17.56 1.69 6.13
CA GLY A 440 -17.44 0.41 5.40
C GLY A 440 -16.51 0.46 4.19
N GLN A 441 -15.31 1.00 4.37
CA GLN A 441 -14.27 1.12 3.33
C GLN A 441 -13.93 -0.23 2.69
N THR A 442 -13.78 -0.21 1.35
CA THR A 442 -13.13 -1.27 0.58
C THR A 442 -11.98 -0.67 -0.21
N VAL A 443 -10.77 -1.16 0.04
CA VAL A 443 -9.64 -1.03 -0.88
C VAL A 443 -9.63 -2.27 -1.75
N GLU A 444 -9.76 -2.07 -3.06
CA GLU A 444 -9.78 -3.15 -4.05
C GLU A 444 -8.43 -3.25 -4.76
N LEU A 445 -7.88 -4.46 -4.83
CA LEU A 445 -6.64 -4.79 -5.49
C LEU A 445 -6.94 -5.74 -6.66
N GLY A 446 -6.58 -5.33 -7.87
CA GLY A 446 -6.94 -6.00 -9.13
C GLY A 446 -6.04 -7.18 -9.50
N PHE A 447 -4.71 -7.01 -9.47
CA PHE A 447 -3.70 -7.97 -9.93
C PHE A 447 -3.81 -8.41 -11.40
N THR A 448 -4.46 -7.65 -12.27
CA THR A 448 -4.72 -7.93 -13.69
C THR A 448 -3.47 -8.40 -14.46
N THR A 449 -2.30 -7.82 -14.17
CA THR A 449 -1.01 -8.15 -14.84
C THR A 449 0.06 -8.67 -13.88
N ALA A 450 -0.22 -8.74 -12.58
CA ALA A 450 0.77 -9.14 -11.59
C ALA A 450 0.86 -10.68 -11.51
N THR A 451 1.88 -11.27 -12.13
CA THR A 451 2.08 -12.73 -12.16
C THR A 451 2.74 -13.32 -10.90
N SER A 452 3.07 -12.48 -9.92
CA SER A 452 3.71 -12.89 -8.67
C SER A 452 3.24 -12.08 -7.48
N ALA A 453 3.41 -12.64 -6.27
CA ALA A 453 3.04 -12.01 -5.02
C ALA A 453 3.68 -10.63 -4.87
N GLN A 454 2.87 -9.62 -4.56
CA GLN A 454 3.32 -8.24 -4.39
C GLN A 454 3.43 -7.92 -2.89
N THR A 455 4.58 -7.36 -2.49
CA THR A 455 4.88 -7.12 -1.08
C THR A 455 4.92 -5.64 -0.74
N PHE A 456 4.15 -5.26 0.27
CA PHE A 456 4.26 -4.01 0.99
C PHE A 456 4.93 -4.29 2.36
N SER A 457 6.10 -3.70 2.58
CA SER A 457 6.89 -3.88 3.81
C SER A 457 6.71 -2.77 4.83
N GLY A 458 5.95 -1.75 4.45
CA GLY A 458 5.56 -0.64 5.29
C GLY A 458 4.56 -0.99 6.38
N THR A 459 4.36 -0.07 7.32
CA THR A 459 3.31 -0.24 8.34
C THR A 459 1.93 -0.02 7.74
N VAL A 460 0.94 -0.80 8.19
CA VAL A 460 -0.47 -0.65 7.82
C VAL A 460 -1.26 -0.31 9.07
N ALA A 461 -1.86 0.87 9.13
CA ALA A 461 -2.79 1.25 10.17
C ALA A 461 -4.23 1.00 9.72
N LEU A 462 -5.06 0.48 10.63
CA LEU A 462 -6.49 0.29 10.49
C LEU A 462 -7.17 1.26 11.47
N SER A 463 -7.50 2.46 10.98
CA SER A 463 -8.03 3.55 11.78
C SER A 463 -9.47 3.89 11.37
N GLY A 464 -10.20 4.67 12.19
CA GLY A 464 -11.57 5.03 11.89
C GLY A 464 -12.51 5.07 13.09
N THR A 465 -13.81 4.84 12.83
CA THR A 465 -14.87 4.84 13.85
C THR A 465 -15.64 3.52 13.87
N GLY A 466 -15.01 2.44 14.34
CA GLY A 466 -15.65 1.18 14.75
C GLY A 466 -16.28 0.35 13.62
N ALA A 467 -15.77 0.47 12.40
CA ALA A 467 -16.24 -0.24 11.21
C ALA A 467 -15.13 -1.12 10.60
N ALA A 468 -15.51 -2.16 9.84
CA ALA A 468 -14.54 -3.10 9.28
C ALA A 468 -13.82 -2.56 8.04
N THR A 469 -12.48 -2.50 8.08
CA THR A 469 -11.63 -2.12 6.94
C THR A 469 -11.47 -3.31 6.00
N THR A 470 -12.00 -3.21 4.79
CA THR A 470 -11.97 -4.31 3.82
C THR A 470 -10.80 -4.16 2.85
N VAL A 471 -9.94 -5.19 2.80
CA VAL A 471 -8.95 -5.38 1.74
C VAL A 471 -9.48 -6.48 0.82
N LYS A 472 -9.83 -6.10 -0.40
CA LYS A 472 -10.33 -7.01 -1.42
C LYS A 472 -9.19 -7.35 -2.39
N VAL A 473 -8.70 -8.59 -2.36
CA VAL A 473 -7.65 -9.05 -3.27
C VAL A 473 -8.29 -9.86 -4.38
N SER A 474 -8.19 -9.36 -5.61
CA SER A 474 -8.81 -9.84 -6.82
C SER A 474 -10.34 -9.87 -6.79
N SER A 475 -10.96 -9.17 -7.73
CA SER A 475 -12.43 -9.17 -7.92
C SER A 475 -12.91 -10.08 -9.03
N GLY A 476 -11.96 -10.64 -9.80
CA GLY A 476 -12.25 -11.61 -10.82
C GLY A 476 -12.67 -12.97 -10.25
N THR A 477 -12.94 -13.90 -11.15
CA THR A 477 -13.31 -15.29 -10.83
C THR A 477 -12.62 -16.31 -11.74
N ALA A 478 -11.67 -15.87 -12.56
CA ALA A 478 -10.83 -16.73 -13.38
C ALA A 478 -9.86 -17.53 -12.49
N ALA A 479 -9.26 -18.59 -13.05
CA ALA A 479 -8.37 -19.45 -12.27
C ALA A 479 -7.10 -18.72 -11.79
N GLY A 480 -6.59 -17.76 -12.58
CA GLY A 480 -5.43 -16.94 -12.22
C GLY A 480 -5.66 -16.10 -10.97
N ASP A 481 -6.87 -15.57 -10.81
CA ASP A 481 -7.26 -14.61 -9.77
C ASP A 481 -7.10 -15.13 -8.33
N TYR A 482 -7.13 -16.45 -8.16
CA TYR A 482 -6.93 -17.11 -6.86
C TYR A 482 -5.46 -17.21 -6.45
N ASN A 483 -4.54 -16.99 -7.41
CA ASN A 483 -3.10 -16.92 -7.17
C ASN A 483 -2.62 -15.49 -6.89
N ASP A 484 -3.45 -14.48 -7.18
CA ASP A 484 -3.16 -13.08 -6.87
C ASP A 484 -2.88 -12.95 -5.37
N GLU A 485 -1.69 -12.48 -5.01
CA GLU A 485 -1.27 -12.40 -3.61
C GLU A 485 -0.73 -11.02 -3.25
N GLN A 486 -1.43 -10.35 -2.33
CA GLN A 486 -0.90 -9.19 -1.63
C GLN A 486 -0.27 -9.64 -0.32
N VAL A 487 0.98 -9.26 -0.08
CA VAL A 487 1.70 -9.52 1.17
C VAL A 487 1.86 -8.21 1.93
N PHE A 488 1.42 -8.19 3.20
CA PHE A 488 1.78 -7.17 4.19
C PHE A 488 2.82 -7.77 5.13
N SER A 489 4.08 -7.37 4.91
CA SER A 489 5.22 -7.84 5.71
C SER A 489 5.67 -6.86 6.78
N GLY A 490 5.19 -5.61 6.72
CA GLY A 490 5.29 -4.67 7.83
C GLY A 490 4.17 -4.87 8.87
N GLN A 491 4.23 -4.13 9.96
CA GLN A 491 3.30 -4.26 11.07
C GLN A 491 1.90 -3.76 10.66
N VAL A 492 0.87 -4.58 10.86
CA VAL A 492 -0.52 -4.16 10.81
C VAL A 492 -0.97 -3.76 12.22
N THR A 493 -1.55 -2.57 12.40
CA THR A 493 -1.97 -2.04 13.70
C THR A 493 -3.33 -1.34 13.62
N GLY A 494 -4.00 -1.12 14.75
CA GLY A 494 -5.22 -0.31 14.78
C GLY A 494 -6.32 -0.81 15.71
N SER A 495 -7.48 -0.15 15.69
CA SER A 495 -8.65 -0.53 16.49
C SER A 495 -9.82 -1.07 15.66
N GLU A 496 -9.66 -1.14 14.34
CA GLU A 496 -10.71 -1.58 13.43
C GLU A 496 -10.59 -3.07 13.08
N THR A 497 -11.71 -3.66 12.66
CA THR A 497 -11.74 -5.04 12.15
C THR A 497 -11.04 -5.11 10.79
N LEU A 498 -10.09 -6.03 10.62
CA LEU A 498 -9.57 -6.37 9.30
C LEU A 498 -10.53 -7.33 8.59
N THR A 499 -11.03 -6.94 7.41
CA THR A 499 -11.83 -7.83 6.55
C THR A 499 -11.07 -8.18 5.29
N LYS A 500 -10.84 -9.47 5.05
CA LYS A 500 -10.36 -10.00 3.77
C LYS A 500 -11.56 -10.33 2.88
N SER A 501 -11.55 -9.82 1.64
CA SER A 501 -12.51 -10.16 0.58
C SER A 501 -11.80 -10.41 -0.75
N GLY A 502 -12.55 -10.74 -1.81
CA GLY A 502 -12.01 -11.11 -3.12
C GLY A 502 -11.39 -12.52 -3.13
N VAL A 503 -11.28 -13.12 -4.31
CA VAL A 503 -10.91 -14.55 -4.45
C VAL A 503 -9.42 -14.82 -4.21
N GLY A 504 -8.57 -13.79 -4.33
CA GLY A 504 -7.12 -13.89 -4.15
C GLY A 504 -6.68 -14.05 -2.69
N ARG A 505 -5.38 -13.93 -2.47
CA ARG A 505 -4.68 -14.18 -1.21
C ARG A 505 -4.22 -12.87 -0.57
N LEU A 506 -4.49 -12.70 0.72
CA LEU A 506 -3.85 -11.67 1.54
C LEU A 506 -2.95 -12.37 2.55
N LYS A 507 -1.66 -12.05 2.58
CA LYS A 507 -0.69 -12.65 3.49
C LYS A 507 -0.22 -11.64 4.52
N LEU A 508 -0.28 -12.02 5.80
CA LEU A 508 0.25 -11.26 6.92
C LEU A 508 1.45 -12.01 7.50
N SER A 509 2.65 -11.44 7.39
CA SER A 509 3.89 -12.12 7.78
C SER A 509 4.67 -11.46 8.92
N ASN A 510 4.22 -10.29 9.39
CA ASN A 510 4.89 -9.60 10.48
C ASN A 510 4.51 -10.15 11.86
N SER A 511 5.49 -10.15 12.77
CA SER A 511 5.34 -10.66 14.14
C SER A 511 4.77 -9.65 15.13
N GLY A 512 4.85 -8.37 14.82
CA GLY A 512 4.42 -7.27 15.67
C GLY A 512 2.96 -6.87 15.47
N ASN A 513 2.18 -7.56 14.63
CA ASN A 513 0.81 -7.17 14.34
C ASN A 513 0.00 -6.97 15.62
N ASN A 514 -0.65 -5.82 15.73
CA ASN A 514 -1.36 -5.39 16.94
C ASN A 514 -2.57 -4.55 16.56
N PHE A 515 -3.64 -5.23 16.14
CA PHE A 515 -4.93 -4.62 15.87
C PHE A 515 -6.00 -5.36 16.66
N THR A 516 -6.83 -4.63 17.40
CA THR A 516 -7.90 -5.20 18.22
C THR A 516 -9.14 -4.34 18.14
N ASN A 517 -10.26 -4.91 17.70
CA ASN A 517 -11.54 -4.24 17.73
C ASN A 517 -12.18 -4.42 19.11
N THR A 518 -12.31 -3.32 19.86
CA THR A 518 -12.94 -3.35 21.18
C THR A 518 -14.46 -3.48 21.03
N GLY A 519 -14.97 -4.72 21.13
CA GLY A 519 -16.42 -5.01 21.11
C GLY A 519 -16.94 -5.68 19.84
N GLY A 520 -16.05 -6.13 18.95
CA GLY A 520 -16.40 -6.83 17.71
C GLY A 520 -15.45 -7.99 17.38
N ASN A 521 -15.46 -8.43 16.13
CA ASN A 521 -14.49 -9.40 15.61
C ASN A 521 -13.22 -8.67 15.18
N ASP A 522 -12.04 -9.24 15.40
CA ASP A 522 -10.77 -8.60 15.00
C ASP A 522 -10.45 -8.86 13.52
N VAL A 523 -10.73 -10.09 13.07
CA VAL A 523 -10.51 -10.51 11.67
C VAL A 523 -11.76 -11.17 11.12
N ILE A 524 -12.15 -10.77 9.91
CA ILE A 524 -13.22 -11.39 9.13
C ILE A 524 -12.67 -11.83 7.77
N ILE A 525 -12.97 -13.06 7.37
CA ILE A 525 -12.70 -13.57 6.02
C ILE A 525 -14.05 -13.76 5.31
N ASN A 526 -14.31 -12.91 4.32
CA ASN A 526 -15.53 -12.93 3.51
C ASN A 526 -15.35 -13.62 2.16
N ASP A 527 -14.14 -13.67 1.63
CA ASP A 527 -13.81 -14.49 0.46
C ASP A 527 -12.30 -14.73 0.31
N GLY A 528 -11.95 -15.70 -0.55
CA GLY A 528 -10.58 -16.06 -0.88
C GLY A 528 -9.77 -16.58 0.32
N THR A 529 -8.48 -16.30 0.33
CA THR A 529 -7.56 -16.84 1.34
C THR A 529 -6.90 -15.73 2.15
N LEU A 530 -6.89 -15.87 3.48
CA LEU A 530 -6.03 -15.11 4.37
C LEU A 530 -4.91 -16.03 4.86
N VAL A 531 -3.66 -15.64 4.64
CA VAL A 531 -2.47 -16.42 5.01
C VAL A 531 -1.84 -15.80 6.25
N ALA A 532 -1.73 -16.57 7.33
CA ALA A 532 -1.00 -16.21 8.53
C ALA A 532 0.40 -16.85 8.51
N ALA A 533 1.40 -16.02 8.26
CA ALA A 533 2.80 -16.42 8.12
C ALA A 533 3.63 -16.17 9.39
N HIS A 534 2.96 -15.90 10.52
CA HIS A 534 3.58 -15.74 11.82
C HIS A 534 2.59 -16.09 12.94
N ALA A 535 3.08 -16.50 14.12
CA ALA A 535 2.26 -16.88 15.27
C ALA A 535 1.26 -15.79 15.70
N ASN A 536 1.68 -14.52 15.62
CA ASN A 536 0.87 -13.34 15.95
C ASN A 536 0.38 -12.59 14.69
N ALA A 537 0.37 -13.23 13.51
CA ALA A 537 -0.02 -12.55 12.27
C ALA A 537 -1.43 -11.95 12.33
N LEU A 538 -2.34 -12.53 13.12
CA LEU A 538 -3.71 -12.06 13.31
C LEU A 538 -3.91 -11.31 14.65
N GLY A 539 -2.82 -10.82 15.24
CA GLY A 539 -2.80 -10.12 16.53
C GLY A 539 -2.59 -11.05 17.73
N GLY A 540 -3.04 -10.60 18.91
CA GLY A 540 -2.86 -11.34 20.17
C GLY A 540 -3.75 -12.57 20.29
N ALA A 541 -3.46 -13.46 21.25
CA ALA A 541 -4.20 -14.72 21.45
C ALA A 541 -5.70 -14.55 21.74
N SER A 542 -6.11 -13.38 22.23
CA SER A 542 -7.51 -13.00 22.48
C SER A 542 -8.28 -12.61 21.22
N ASN A 543 -7.59 -12.39 20.10
CA ASN A 543 -8.24 -11.94 18.88
C ASN A 543 -9.12 -13.04 18.30
N THR A 544 -10.32 -12.66 17.87
CA THR A 544 -11.29 -13.56 17.23
C THR A 544 -11.21 -13.46 15.72
N VAL A 545 -11.15 -14.63 15.08
CA VAL A 545 -11.18 -14.78 13.62
C VAL A 545 -12.51 -15.40 13.22
N VAL A 546 -13.26 -14.74 12.34
CA VAL A 546 -14.51 -15.25 11.78
C VAL A 546 -14.34 -15.49 10.28
N ILE A 547 -14.63 -16.71 9.85
CA ILE A 547 -14.59 -17.11 8.44
C ILE A 547 -16.04 -17.23 7.97
N ASN A 548 -16.51 -16.23 7.23
CA ASN A 548 -17.81 -16.27 6.59
C ASN A 548 -17.75 -17.20 5.39
N LYS A 549 -16.88 -16.90 4.44
CA LYS A 549 -16.57 -17.70 3.27
C LYS A 549 -15.09 -17.46 2.97
N GLY A 550 -14.34 -18.51 2.67
CA GLY A 550 -12.90 -18.40 2.43
C GLY A 550 -12.10 -19.40 3.26
N LYS A 551 -10.78 -19.28 3.16
CA LYS A 551 -9.80 -20.12 3.84
C LYS A 551 -8.90 -19.27 4.74
N LEU A 552 -8.68 -19.73 5.97
CA LEU A 552 -7.55 -19.32 6.79
C LEU A 552 -6.42 -20.34 6.60
N ASP A 553 -5.31 -19.89 6.03
CA ASP A 553 -4.14 -20.70 5.66
C ASP A 553 -2.97 -20.38 6.62
N LEU A 554 -2.30 -21.40 7.17
CA LEU A 554 -1.11 -21.23 8.01
C LEU A 554 0.14 -21.71 7.27
N GLU A 555 1.19 -20.89 7.26
CA GLU A 555 2.47 -21.34 6.72
C GLU A 555 3.13 -22.41 7.59
N GLY A 556 3.95 -23.26 6.95
CA GLY A 556 4.70 -24.32 7.61
C GLY A 556 5.55 -23.83 8.77
N GLY A 557 5.51 -24.59 9.88
CA GLY A 557 6.24 -24.25 11.11
C GLY A 557 5.63 -23.13 11.96
N ILE A 558 4.51 -22.54 11.54
CA ILE A 558 3.80 -21.51 12.32
C ILE A 558 2.78 -22.17 13.25
N SER A 559 2.83 -21.83 14.54
CA SER A 559 1.75 -22.10 15.49
C SER A 559 0.97 -20.82 15.75
N LEU A 560 -0.28 -20.75 15.30
CA LEU A 560 -1.09 -19.54 15.45
C LEU A 560 -1.47 -19.33 16.92
N ALA A 561 -1.28 -18.11 17.43
CA ALA A 561 -1.56 -17.76 18.82
C ALA A 561 -3.06 -17.64 19.13
N ASN A 562 -3.88 -17.31 18.13
CA ASN A 562 -5.33 -17.16 18.27
C ASN A 562 -5.99 -18.45 18.72
N THR A 563 -6.90 -18.33 19.67
CA THR A 563 -7.65 -19.47 20.23
C THR A 563 -9.12 -19.49 19.83
N SER A 564 -9.63 -18.41 19.21
CA SER A 564 -11.01 -18.26 18.78
C SER A 564 -11.07 -18.13 17.26
N ILE A 565 -11.31 -19.26 16.58
CA ILE A 565 -11.47 -19.35 15.13
C ILE A 565 -12.84 -19.94 14.87
N GLN A 566 -13.69 -19.22 14.14
CA GLN A 566 -15.10 -19.52 14.02
C GLN A 566 -15.53 -19.52 12.56
N GLY A 567 -16.36 -20.49 12.19
CA GLY A 567 -17.05 -20.52 10.90
C GLY A 567 -18.42 -19.85 10.97
N SER A 568 -18.91 -19.33 9.84
CA SER A 568 -20.29 -18.88 9.74
C SER A 568 -21.27 -20.03 9.50
N VAL A 569 -22.51 -19.86 9.92
CA VAL A 569 -23.59 -20.85 9.77
C VAL A 569 -24.02 -21.06 8.32
N SER A 570 -23.91 -20.04 7.47
CA SER A 570 -24.44 -20.06 6.10
C SER A 570 -23.36 -20.02 5.02
N GLY A 571 -22.11 -19.84 5.42
CA GLY A 571 -21.00 -19.71 4.49
C GLY A 571 -20.05 -20.90 4.56
N LYS A 572 -19.23 -21.03 3.53
CA LYS A 572 -18.35 -22.16 3.32
C LYS A 572 -16.96 -21.82 3.90
N SER A 573 -16.84 -21.96 5.22
CA SER A 573 -15.63 -21.63 5.98
C SER A 573 -14.61 -22.76 5.95
N MET A 574 -13.34 -22.41 5.79
CA MET A 574 -12.25 -23.39 5.70
C MET A 574 -11.03 -22.97 6.53
N VAL A 575 -10.33 -23.95 7.07
CA VAL A 575 -8.95 -23.79 7.58
C VAL A 575 -8.00 -24.75 6.84
N GLY A 576 -6.73 -24.37 6.74
CA GLY A 576 -5.73 -25.17 6.04
C GLY A 576 -4.30 -24.71 6.20
N GLY A 577 -3.45 -25.17 5.27
CA GLY A 577 -2.01 -24.90 5.25
C GLY A 577 -1.17 -26.00 5.87
N ASP A 578 0.03 -25.64 6.32
CA ASP A 578 1.06 -26.56 6.85
C ASP A 578 1.44 -26.22 8.29
N GLY A 579 0.75 -25.25 8.89
CA GLY A 579 1.00 -24.78 10.25
C GLY A 579 0.29 -25.60 11.33
N THR A 580 0.18 -25.00 12.51
CA THR A 580 -0.46 -25.60 13.68
C THR A 580 -1.55 -24.71 14.24
N PHE A 581 -2.78 -25.25 14.31
CA PHE A 581 -3.88 -24.69 15.07
C PHE A 581 -3.95 -25.32 16.47
N ALA A 582 -4.27 -24.52 17.48
CA ALA A 582 -4.45 -25.03 18.85
C ALA A 582 -5.73 -25.87 18.99
N ALA A 583 -6.84 -25.39 18.44
CA ALA A 583 -8.11 -26.10 18.47
C ALA A 583 -8.97 -25.71 17.26
N ILE A 584 -9.59 -26.69 16.61
CA ILE A 584 -10.56 -26.48 15.54
C ILE A 584 -11.71 -27.49 15.72
N THR A 585 -12.94 -26.98 15.61
CA THR A 585 -14.14 -27.81 15.47
C THR A 585 -14.67 -27.65 14.06
N VAL A 586 -14.85 -28.78 13.37
CA VAL A 586 -15.34 -28.83 11.98
C VAL A 586 -16.71 -29.51 11.96
N GLY A 587 -17.68 -28.96 11.23
CA GLY A 587 -19.03 -29.52 11.10
C GLY A 587 -20.13 -28.48 10.90
N ASP A 588 -21.37 -28.89 11.11
CA ASP A 588 -22.56 -28.05 10.92
C ASP A 588 -22.99 -27.22 12.15
N GLY A 589 -22.31 -27.37 13.28
CA GLY A 589 -22.60 -26.65 14.51
C GLY A 589 -22.46 -25.13 14.39
N THR A 590 -22.95 -24.42 15.41
CA THR A 590 -22.79 -22.96 15.51
C THR A 590 -21.33 -22.64 15.72
N ASN A 591 -20.77 -21.73 14.90
CA ASN A 591 -19.37 -21.35 14.89
C ASN A 591 -18.39 -22.43 14.41
N ASP A 592 -18.88 -23.62 14.03
CA ASP A 592 -18.04 -24.67 13.47
C ASP A 592 -17.50 -24.26 12.10
N ILE A 593 -16.23 -24.57 11.87
CA ILE A 593 -15.62 -24.49 10.55
C ILE A 593 -16.26 -25.55 9.65
N LYS A 594 -16.53 -25.26 8.38
CA LYS A 594 -17.21 -26.24 7.51
C LYS A 594 -16.25 -27.25 6.90
N ALA A 595 -15.03 -26.80 6.56
CA ALA A 595 -14.04 -27.63 5.89
C ALA A 595 -12.64 -27.50 6.49
N ILE A 596 -11.88 -28.58 6.43
CA ILE A 596 -10.44 -28.59 6.67
C ILE A 596 -9.73 -29.11 5.41
N SER A 597 -8.67 -28.41 5.00
CA SER A 597 -7.93 -28.69 3.77
C SER A 597 -6.45 -28.36 3.99
N PRO A 598 -5.62 -29.37 4.34
CA PRO A 598 -4.18 -29.21 4.40
C PRO A 598 -3.60 -28.62 3.10
N GLY A 599 -2.42 -28.01 3.20
CA GLY A 599 -1.73 -27.44 2.05
C GLY A 599 -2.35 -26.14 1.55
N ARG A 600 -1.85 -25.61 0.42
CA ARG A 600 -2.32 -24.31 -0.14
C ARG A 600 -3.47 -24.46 -1.14
N GLY A 601 -3.88 -25.69 -1.47
CA GLY A 601 -5.03 -25.97 -2.33
C GLY A 601 -6.32 -25.28 -1.84
N ILE A 602 -7.16 -24.87 -2.78
CA ILE A 602 -8.48 -24.27 -2.51
C ILE A 602 -9.53 -25.27 -2.98
N SER A 603 -10.31 -25.84 -2.08
CA SER A 603 -11.21 -26.97 -2.40
C SER A 603 -12.67 -26.56 -2.64
N SER A 604 -13.52 -27.53 -3.02
CA SER A 604 -14.97 -27.56 -3.31
C SER A 604 -15.89 -26.62 -2.50
N SER A 605 -15.42 -26.15 -1.35
CA SER A 605 -16.12 -25.21 -0.49
C SER A 605 -15.96 -23.74 -0.95
N LEU A 606 -15.02 -23.38 -1.83
CA LEU A 606 -14.90 -21.98 -2.28
C LEU A 606 -15.39 -21.76 -3.72
N SER A 607 -15.59 -22.83 -4.48
CA SER A 607 -16.12 -22.79 -5.83
C SER A 607 -17.66 -22.95 -5.86
N PRO A 608 -18.32 -22.46 -6.93
CA PRO A 608 -19.75 -22.69 -7.17
C PRO A 608 -20.07 -24.14 -7.63
N SER A 609 -19.07 -25.01 -7.78
CA SER A 609 -19.23 -26.39 -8.28
C SER A 609 -18.65 -27.42 -7.31
N ASN A 610 -19.32 -28.57 -7.14
CA ASN A 610 -18.83 -29.73 -6.39
C ASN A 610 -17.64 -30.46 -7.05
N HIS A 611 -16.84 -29.77 -7.86
CA HIS A 611 -15.68 -30.29 -8.59
C HIS A 611 -14.39 -29.69 -8.02
N GLN A 612 -13.29 -30.45 -8.10
CA GLN A 612 -11.96 -30.00 -7.75
C GLN A 612 -11.61 -28.76 -8.55
N VAL A 613 -11.14 -27.71 -7.87
CA VAL A 613 -10.49 -26.59 -8.54
C VAL A 613 -9.24 -26.25 -7.74
N THR A 614 -8.12 -26.90 -8.06
CA THR A 614 -6.84 -26.51 -7.46
C THR A 614 -6.47 -25.14 -8.04
N LEU A 615 -6.79 -24.08 -7.30
CA LEU A 615 -6.73 -22.70 -7.81
C LEU A 615 -5.66 -21.83 -7.13
N GLY A 616 -4.95 -22.34 -6.11
CA GLY A 616 -4.22 -21.49 -5.16
C GLY A 616 -2.73 -21.70 -5.01
N THR A 617 -2.07 -22.53 -5.83
CA THR A 617 -0.67 -22.95 -5.58
C THR A 617 0.36 -22.13 -6.33
N GLY A 618 -0.01 -21.53 -7.47
CA GLY A 618 0.84 -20.64 -8.29
C GLY A 618 2.25 -21.20 -8.55
N GLY A 619 2.42 -22.53 -8.63
CA GLY A 619 3.74 -23.17 -8.66
C GLY A 619 3.74 -24.66 -8.34
N ALA A 620 4.94 -25.19 -8.04
CA ALA A 620 5.24 -26.62 -7.90
C ALA A 620 4.28 -27.42 -6.98
N VAL A 621 4.07 -28.70 -7.31
CA VAL A 621 3.22 -29.68 -6.59
C VAL A 621 3.41 -29.68 -5.07
N ALA A 622 4.64 -29.46 -4.59
CA ALA A 622 4.96 -29.41 -3.16
C ALA A 622 4.21 -28.31 -2.38
N ASN A 623 3.68 -27.31 -3.08
CA ASN A 623 2.85 -26.26 -2.47
C ASN A 623 1.38 -26.67 -2.33
N ALA A 624 0.92 -27.66 -3.10
CA ALA A 624 -0.45 -28.15 -3.07
C ALA A 624 -0.68 -29.01 -1.84
N MET A 625 0.21 -29.99 -1.64
CA MET A 625 0.16 -30.93 -0.52
C MET A 625 0.54 -30.25 0.78
N GLY A 626 -0.07 -30.66 1.90
CA GLY A 626 0.28 -30.12 3.20
C GLY A 626 0.26 -31.08 4.37
N ASP A 627 0.94 -30.65 5.43
CA ASP A 627 1.17 -31.37 6.69
C ASP A 627 0.55 -30.61 7.87
N LEU A 628 -0.74 -30.29 7.76
CA LEU A 628 -1.46 -29.45 8.73
C LEU A 628 -1.50 -30.12 10.10
N THR A 629 -1.32 -29.36 11.18
CA THR A 629 -1.51 -29.84 12.55
C THR A 629 -2.66 -29.13 13.26
N VAL A 630 -3.53 -29.88 13.92
CA VAL A 630 -4.56 -29.37 14.84
C VAL A 630 -4.41 -30.05 16.20
N THR A 631 -3.98 -29.31 17.23
CA THR A 631 -3.71 -29.91 18.54
C THR A 631 -4.98 -30.50 19.17
N THR A 632 -6.13 -29.83 19.03
CA THR A 632 -7.43 -30.33 19.47
C THR A 632 -8.42 -30.30 18.30
N LEU A 633 -8.69 -31.45 17.71
CA LEU A 633 -9.58 -31.59 16.55
C LEU A 633 -10.90 -32.22 16.97
N VAL A 634 -12.01 -31.57 16.64
CA VAL A 634 -13.36 -32.12 16.82
C VAL A 634 -14.05 -32.17 15.46
N PHE A 635 -14.52 -33.36 15.08
CA PHE A 635 -15.42 -33.53 13.95
C PHE A 635 -16.85 -33.69 14.44
N ASN A 636 -17.69 -32.71 14.15
CA ASN A 636 -19.14 -32.81 14.25
C ASN A 636 -19.71 -33.35 12.94
N ASP A 637 -21.03 -33.56 12.92
CA ASP A 637 -21.71 -34.08 11.74
C ASP A 637 -21.56 -33.13 10.54
N ASN A 638 -21.52 -33.70 9.34
CA ASN A 638 -21.35 -32.96 8.08
C ASN A 638 -20.06 -32.13 8.00
N ALA A 639 -19.03 -32.51 8.76
CA ALA A 639 -17.69 -31.93 8.62
C ALA A 639 -17.08 -32.35 7.29
N VAL A 640 -16.43 -31.42 6.59
CA VAL A 640 -15.75 -31.72 5.33
C VAL A 640 -14.23 -31.80 5.55
N PHE A 641 -13.62 -32.88 5.09
CA PHE A 641 -12.17 -33.00 4.96
C PHE A 641 -11.83 -33.13 3.48
N ASP A 642 -11.11 -32.14 2.96
CA ASP A 642 -10.58 -32.15 1.61
C ASP A 642 -9.16 -32.70 1.62
N TRP A 643 -8.93 -33.77 0.86
CA TRP A 643 -7.66 -34.49 0.79
C TRP A 643 -7.17 -34.58 -0.65
N GLU A 644 -5.95 -34.10 -0.90
CA GLU A 644 -5.30 -34.11 -2.20
C GLU A 644 -4.17 -35.16 -2.29
N ILE A 645 -3.96 -35.70 -3.49
CA ILE A 645 -2.87 -36.63 -3.82
C ILE A 645 -2.33 -36.37 -5.22
N THR A 646 -1.01 -36.43 -5.41
CA THR A 646 -0.35 -36.30 -6.73
C THR A 646 0.25 -37.59 -7.25
N ASP A 647 0.70 -38.48 -6.36
CA ASP A 647 1.31 -39.76 -6.73
C ASP A 647 1.01 -40.80 -5.66
N PHE A 648 0.71 -42.03 -6.08
CA PHE A 648 0.61 -43.18 -5.17
C PHE A 648 1.99 -43.73 -4.77
N ASN A 649 3.03 -43.31 -5.47
CA ASN A 649 4.40 -43.73 -5.30
C ASN A 649 4.59 -45.26 -5.42
N SER A 650 5.62 -45.72 -6.14
CA SER A 650 5.83 -47.17 -6.37
C SER A 650 6.26 -47.98 -5.12
N GLY A 651 6.23 -47.39 -3.92
CA GLY A 651 6.70 -47.96 -2.66
C GLY A 651 5.58 -48.46 -1.74
N ALA A 652 5.88 -49.49 -0.94
CA ALA A 652 4.91 -50.18 -0.08
C ALA A 652 4.54 -49.43 1.22
N ASN A 653 5.12 -48.27 1.54
CA ASN A 653 4.92 -47.59 2.82
C ASN A 653 4.64 -46.09 2.61
N GLN A 654 3.38 -45.68 2.71
CA GLN A 654 2.94 -44.28 2.80
C GLN A 654 2.54 -43.96 4.25
N ASN A 655 3.48 -44.14 5.18
CA ASN A 655 3.25 -44.05 6.62
C ASN A 655 3.71 -42.72 7.26
N SER A 656 4.10 -41.75 6.44
CA SER A 656 4.45 -40.40 6.82
C SER A 656 4.20 -39.47 5.64
N PHE A 657 3.94 -38.20 5.92
CA PHE A 657 3.91 -37.16 4.90
C PHE A 657 5.20 -37.14 4.06
N ASN A 658 5.08 -36.94 2.74
CA ASN A 658 6.19 -36.99 1.78
C ASN A 658 5.99 -36.08 0.55
N ASP A 659 5.24 -34.98 0.69
CA ASP A 659 4.91 -34.01 -0.37
C ASP A 659 4.08 -34.57 -1.54
N GLU A 660 3.54 -35.79 -1.43
CA GLU A 660 2.73 -36.41 -2.49
C GLU A 660 1.24 -36.54 -2.17
N PHE A 661 0.88 -36.37 -0.90
CA PHE A 661 -0.49 -36.40 -0.41
C PHE A 661 -0.61 -35.55 0.86
N ASP A 662 -1.83 -35.09 1.12
CA ASP A 662 -2.13 -34.35 2.34
C ASP A 662 -2.11 -35.25 3.59
N VAL A 663 -1.59 -34.71 4.69
CA VAL A 663 -1.70 -35.29 6.02
C VAL A 663 -2.29 -34.27 6.98
N LEU A 664 -3.34 -34.68 7.68
CA LEU A 664 -3.88 -33.95 8.82
C LEU A 664 -3.38 -34.59 10.12
N ASN A 665 -2.55 -33.88 10.86
CA ASN A 665 -2.06 -34.29 12.17
C ASN A 665 -2.98 -33.78 13.27
N PHE A 666 -3.18 -34.59 14.30
CA PHE A 666 -3.93 -34.17 15.48
C PHE A 666 -3.24 -34.55 16.80
N GLY A 667 -3.34 -33.67 17.79
CA GLY A 667 -2.92 -33.99 19.16
C GLY A 667 -3.99 -34.79 19.90
N THR A 668 -5.25 -34.37 19.76
CA THR A 668 -6.44 -35.10 20.22
C THR A 668 -7.54 -35.04 19.17
N LEU A 669 -8.31 -36.13 19.07
CA LEU A 669 -9.42 -36.27 18.14
C LEU A 669 -10.70 -36.66 18.89
N ALA A 670 -11.80 -36.01 18.55
CA ALA A 670 -13.14 -36.37 19.03
C ALA A 670 -14.15 -36.31 17.89
N PHE A 671 -14.99 -37.34 17.79
CA PHE A 671 -16.18 -37.32 16.95
C PHE A 671 -17.41 -36.96 17.78
N GLY A 672 -18.20 -35.99 17.32
CA GLY A 672 -19.53 -35.70 17.83
C GLY A 672 -20.44 -36.92 17.78
N SER A 673 -21.55 -36.91 18.53
CA SER A 673 -22.46 -38.05 18.58
C SER A 673 -23.05 -38.33 17.19
N ASN A 674 -22.83 -39.55 16.68
CA ASN A 674 -23.22 -39.96 15.32
C ASN A 674 -22.62 -39.11 14.18
N ALA A 675 -21.53 -38.37 14.44
CA ALA A 675 -20.89 -37.55 13.43
C ALA A 675 -20.33 -38.42 12.29
N VAL A 676 -20.65 -38.02 11.05
CA VAL A 676 -20.03 -38.54 9.83
C VAL A 676 -19.27 -37.40 9.14
N VAL A 677 -18.03 -37.68 8.77
CA VAL A 677 -17.16 -36.75 8.04
C VAL A 677 -17.27 -37.03 6.55
N ASP A 678 -17.53 -36.00 5.75
CA ASP A 678 -17.44 -36.07 4.30
C ASP A 678 -15.98 -35.89 3.88
N LEU A 679 -15.35 -36.97 3.40
CA LEU A 679 -13.99 -36.98 2.91
C LEU A 679 -13.98 -36.86 1.38
N ASN A 680 -13.54 -35.72 0.86
CA ASN A 680 -13.38 -35.51 -0.56
C ASN A 680 -11.97 -35.92 -1.00
N ILE A 681 -11.90 -36.69 -2.08
CA ILE A 681 -10.65 -37.16 -2.68
C ILE A 681 -10.38 -36.39 -3.98
N PHE A 682 -9.22 -35.73 -4.02
CA PHE A 682 -8.78 -34.89 -5.12
C PHE A 682 -7.43 -35.33 -5.66
N SER A 683 -7.22 -35.19 -6.97
CA SER A 683 -5.94 -35.55 -7.59
C SER A 683 -5.27 -34.35 -8.24
N VAL A 684 -3.99 -34.19 -7.98
CA VAL A 684 -3.19 -33.04 -8.43
C VAL A 684 -2.16 -33.54 -9.44
N ASP A 685 -2.08 -32.89 -10.60
CA ASP A 685 -1.06 -33.22 -11.59
C ASP A 685 0.32 -32.64 -11.22
N SER A 686 1.31 -32.91 -12.08
CA SER A 686 2.69 -32.47 -11.87
C SER A 686 2.90 -30.94 -11.88
N ASN A 687 1.90 -30.17 -12.30
CA ASN A 687 1.98 -28.71 -12.35
C ASN A 687 1.32 -28.06 -11.13
N GLY A 688 0.76 -28.86 -10.22
CA GLY A 688 0.02 -28.36 -9.06
C GLY A 688 -1.44 -27.99 -9.37
N ASP A 689 -1.93 -28.36 -10.56
CA ASP A 689 -3.32 -28.14 -10.98
C ASP A 689 -4.15 -29.42 -10.78
N ALA A 690 -5.48 -29.30 -10.87
CA ALA A 690 -6.38 -30.46 -10.85
C ALA A 690 -6.12 -31.37 -12.06
N GLY A 691 -5.72 -32.61 -11.82
CA GLY A 691 -5.34 -33.51 -12.89
C GLY A 691 -5.06 -34.94 -12.44
N ALA A 692 -4.65 -35.78 -13.37
CA ALA A 692 -4.41 -37.19 -13.08
C ALA A 692 -3.15 -37.36 -12.22
N VAL A 693 -3.20 -38.31 -11.28
CA VAL A 693 -2.00 -38.68 -10.50
C VAL A 693 -0.93 -39.30 -11.41
N ALA A 694 0.33 -39.12 -11.05
CA ALA A 694 1.46 -39.60 -11.85
C ALA A 694 1.49 -41.13 -12.01
N ASN A 695 1.14 -41.88 -10.95
CA ASN A 695 1.02 -43.33 -10.98
C ASN A 695 -0.29 -43.80 -10.34
N LEU A 696 -0.90 -44.84 -10.93
CA LEU A 696 -2.05 -45.54 -10.36
C LEU A 696 -1.59 -46.86 -9.72
N GLY A 697 -1.65 -46.93 -8.39
CA GLY A 697 -1.28 -48.11 -7.61
C GLY A 697 -2.45 -48.69 -6.82
N VAL A 698 -2.41 -50.00 -6.51
CA VAL A 698 -3.32 -50.61 -5.52
C VAL A 698 -2.69 -50.47 -4.14
N HIS A 699 -3.41 -49.85 -3.21
CA HIS A 699 -2.97 -49.67 -1.82
C HIS A 699 -4.01 -50.31 -0.90
N ASP A 700 -3.81 -51.60 -0.61
CA ASP A 700 -4.58 -52.38 0.34
C ASP A 700 -3.69 -52.81 1.52
N HIS A 701 -4.32 -53.08 2.67
CA HIS A 701 -3.64 -53.46 3.93
C HIS A 701 -2.94 -54.79 3.91
N THR A 702 -3.29 -55.65 2.96
CA THR A 702 -2.64 -56.95 2.83
C THR A 702 -1.27 -56.83 2.18
N THR A 703 -0.98 -55.70 1.50
CA THR A 703 0.26 -55.51 0.74
C THR A 703 1.07 -54.29 1.14
N ASN A 704 0.45 -53.12 1.38
CA ASN A 704 1.14 -51.82 1.50
C ASN A 704 0.56 -50.88 2.60
N ASP A 705 -0.17 -51.40 3.59
CA ASP A 705 -0.77 -50.66 4.74
C ASP A 705 -1.71 -49.46 4.43
N GLY A 706 -1.90 -49.07 3.17
CA GLY A 706 -2.72 -47.92 2.77
C GLY A 706 -1.94 -46.60 2.71
N ILE A 707 -2.65 -45.48 2.62
CA ILE A 707 -2.11 -44.11 2.52
C ILE A 707 -2.47 -43.35 3.79
N LEU A 708 -1.48 -42.89 4.54
CA LEU A 708 -1.72 -42.06 5.73
C LEU A 708 -2.41 -40.77 5.33
N PHE A 709 -3.51 -40.42 5.97
CA PHE A 709 -4.20 -39.14 5.72
C PHE A 709 -4.59 -38.41 7.01
N LEU A 710 -4.70 -39.13 8.13
CA LEU A 710 -5.04 -38.57 9.43
C LEU A 710 -4.17 -39.23 10.52
N ASN A 711 -3.26 -38.45 11.10
CA ASN A 711 -2.16 -38.91 11.96
C ASN A 711 -2.35 -38.46 13.42
N GLY A 712 -2.40 -39.41 14.35
CA GLY A 712 -2.66 -39.14 15.77
C GLY A 712 -1.53 -39.55 16.71
N GLY A 713 -0.58 -40.36 16.22
CA GLY A 713 0.59 -40.87 16.94
C GLY A 713 0.30 -41.87 18.07
N SER A 714 -0.91 -41.86 18.66
CA SER A 714 -1.31 -42.76 19.75
C SER A 714 -2.82 -43.01 19.79
N HIS A 715 -3.22 -44.23 20.16
CA HIS A 715 -4.62 -44.59 20.41
C HIS A 715 -5.24 -43.70 21.50
N GLY A 716 -4.45 -43.30 22.51
CA GLY A 716 -4.91 -42.43 23.60
C GLY A 716 -5.25 -41.00 23.15
N SER A 717 -4.80 -40.58 21.96
CA SER A 717 -5.14 -39.29 21.37
C SER A 717 -6.61 -39.22 20.92
N ILE A 718 -7.27 -40.38 20.72
CA ILE A 718 -8.67 -40.46 20.32
C ILE A 718 -9.52 -40.44 21.59
N THR A 719 -10.12 -39.28 21.89
CA THR A 719 -10.82 -39.03 23.16
C THR A 719 -12.32 -39.36 23.09
N ASN A 720 -12.91 -39.38 21.90
CA ASN A 720 -14.31 -39.76 21.69
C ASN A 720 -14.50 -40.34 20.27
N TRP A 721 -15.18 -41.48 20.17
CA TRP A 721 -15.47 -42.19 18.92
C TRP A 721 -16.97 -42.25 18.64
N GLY A 722 -17.60 -41.06 18.56
CA GLY A 722 -19.01 -40.91 18.21
C GLY A 722 -20.00 -41.48 19.22
N GLY A 723 -19.59 -41.62 20.49
CA GLY A 723 -20.38 -42.28 21.54
C GLY A 723 -20.17 -43.79 21.64
N THR A 724 -19.20 -44.34 20.92
CA THR A 724 -18.77 -45.74 21.02
C THR A 724 -17.29 -45.85 21.43
N THR A 725 -16.79 -47.07 21.67
CA THR A 725 -15.38 -47.32 22.00
C THR A 725 -14.64 -47.91 20.81
N LEU A 726 -13.56 -47.26 20.36
CA LEU A 726 -12.66 -47.79 19.34
C LEU A 726 -11.70 -48.81 19.96
N ALA A 727 -11.51 -49.97 19.33
CA ALA A 727 -10.60 -51.01 19.85
C ALA A 727 -9.14 -50.71 19.48
N SER A 728 -8.21 -50.89 20.43
CA SER A 728 -6.77 -50.73 20.21
C SER A 728 -6.09 -52.02 19.71
N GLY A 729 -4.95 -51.88 19.03
CA GLY A 729 -3.99 -52.97 18.78
C GLY A 729 -4.27 -53.85 17.56
N SER A 730 -5.25 -53.52 16.73
CA SER A 730 -5.48 -54.19 15.45
C SER A 730 -6.13 -53.25 14.45
N TRP A 731 -5.87 -53.52 13.17
CA TRP A 731 -6.54 -52.82 12.07
C TRP A 731 -8.05 -53.01 12.14
N SER A 732 -8.80 -51.93 11.96
CA SER A 732 -10.28 -51.96 11.94
C SER A 732 -10.84 -51.00 10.89
N ASP A 733 -11.99 -51.37 10.34
CA ASP A 733 -12.73 -50.54 9.38
C ASP A 733 -13.34 -49.34 10.11
N ALA A 734 -13.03 -48.13 9.64
CA ALA A 734 -13.53 -46.88 10.17
C ALA A 734 -14.52 -46.20 9.20
N SER A 735 -14.89 -46.85 8.10
CA SER A 735 -15.74 -46.29 7.05
C SER A 735 -17.14 -45.88 7.52
N SER A 736 -17.61 -46.33 8.69
CA SER A 736 -18.88 -45.86 9.26
C SER A 736 -18.85 -44.41 9.75
N HIS A 737 -17.68 -43.82 9.90
CA HIS A 737 -17.48 -42.42 10.32
C HIS A 737 -17.07 -41.49 9.19
N PHE A 738 -16.89 -42.04 7.97
CA PHE A 738 -16.45 -41.29 6.81
C PHE A 738 -17.31 -41.62 5.59
N ASN A 739 -17.91 -40.59 5.00
CA ASN A 739 -18.51 -40.68 3.69
C ASN A 739 -17.47 -40.26 2.66
N VAL A 740 -16.94 -41.20 1.88
CA VAL A 740 -15.87 -40.91 0.91
C VAL A 740 -16.46 -40.52 -0.44
N ASN A 741 -16.15 -39.30 -0.87
CA ASN A 741 -16.53 -38.75 -2.16
C ASN A 741 -15.32 -38.69 -3.10
N ASP A 742 -15.32 -39.54 -4.13
CA ASP A 742 -14.22 -39.69 -5.08
C ASP A 742 -14.58 -39.31 -6.52
N HIS A 743 -15.69 -38.59 -6.71
CA HIS A 743 -16.17 -38.21 -8.05
C HIS A 743 -15.14 -37.37 -8.83
N ALA A 744 -14.50 -36.41 -8.16
CA ALA A 744 -13.49 -35.55 -8.78
C ALA A 744 -12.22 -36.34 -9.14
N TYR A 745 -11.72 -37.16 -8.21
CA TYR A 745 -10.63 -38.08 -8.47
C TYR A 745 -10.92 -38.99 -9.69
N LYS A 746 -12.11 -39.61 -9.75
CA LYS A 746 -12.52 -40.49 -10.87
C LYS A 746 -12.64 -39.76 -12.21
N PHE A 747 -12.98 -38.48 -12.20
CA PHE A 747 -13.05 -37.65 -13.40
C PHE A 747 -11.68 -37.53 -14.08
N HIS A 748 -10.62 -37.28 -13.30
CA HIS A 748 -9.25 -37.13 -13.81
C HIS A 748 -8.52 -38.45 -14.04
N ASN A 749 -8.76 -39.47 -13.20
CA ASN A 749 -8.01 -40.73 -13.22
C ASN A 749 -8.71 -41.88 -13.95
N GLY A 750 -9.88 -41.61 -14.52
CA GLY A 750 -10.71 -42.58 -15.20
C GLY A 750 -11.53 -43.45 -14.23
N ASN A 751 -12.65 -43.95 -14.72
CA ASN A 751 -13.54 -44.83 -13.97
C ASN A 751 -12.92 -46.23 -13.95
N LEU A 752 -12.02 -46.51 -13.01
CA LEU A 752 -11.28 -47.75 -12.85
C LEU A 752 -12.21 -48.93 -12.45
N SER A 753 -13.11 -49.30 -13.36
CA SER A 753 -14.25 -50.21 -13.20
C SER A 753 -15.24 -49.75 -12.12
N GLY A 754 -16.56 -49.93 -12.35
CA GLY A 754 -17.61 -49.40 -11.47
C GLY A 754 -17.69 -49.98 -10.06
N HIS A 755 -16.63 -50.65 -9.57
CA HIS A 755 -16.49 -51.24 -8.23
C HIS A 755 -15.15 -50.86 -7.56
N SER A 756 -14.28 -50.02 -8.17
CA SER A 756 -13.16 -49.43 -7.42
C SER A 756 -13.67 -48.43 -6.39
N GLY A 757 -13.08 -48.47 -5.21
CA GLY A 757 -13.55 -47.67 -4.08
C GLY A 757 -12.45 -47.40 -3.07
N TRP A 758 -12.62 -46.26 -2.42
CA TRP A 758 -11.84 -45.84 -1.27
C TRP A 758 -12.51 -46.34 0.02
N GLY A 759 -11.69 -46.78 0.98
CA GLY A 759 -12.15 -47.13 2.32
C GLY A 759 -11.23 -46.55 3.38
N VAL A 760 -11.78 -46.26 4.57
CA VAL A 760 -11.03 -45.67 5.68
C VAL A 760 -10.77 -46.71 6.74
N TRP A 761 -9.51 -46.80 7.19
CA TRP A 761 -9.09 -47.81 8.14
C TRP A 761 -8.25 -47.24 9.26
N TYR A 762 -8.54 -47.68 10.47
CA TYR A 762 -7.79 -47.36 11.68
C TYR A 762 -6.72 -48.43 11.93
N ASN A 763 -5.47 -48.04 12.21
CA ASN A 763 -4.36 -48.98 12.41
C ASN A 763 -4.32 -49.65 13.81
N GLY A 764 -5.18 -49.25 14.74
CA GLY A 764 -5.18 -49.76 16.11
C GLY A 764 -4.22 -49.02 17.05
N SER A 765 -3.38 -48.13 16.54
CA SER A 765 -2.29 -47.46 17.26
C SER A 765 -2.41 -45.94 17.30
N GLY A 766 -3.29 -45.31 16.50
CA GLY A 766 -3.52 -43.86 16.54
C GLY A 766 -3.85 -43.22 15.19
N ASP A 767 -3.55 -43.91 14.09
CA ASP A 767 -3.54 -43.30 12.76
C ASP A 767 -4.57 -43.94 11.82
N PHE A 768 -4.97 -43.19 10.81
CA PHE A 768 -5.95 -43.60 9.82
C PHE A 768 -5.36 -43.57 8.42
N TYR A 769 -5.77 -44.55 7.64
CA TYR A 769 -5.27 -44.80 6.30
C TYR A 769 -6.42 -44.90 5.31
N LEU A 770 -6.22 -44.29 4.15
CA LEU A 770 -7.03 -44.50 2.97
C LEU A 770 -6.55 -45.75 2.24
N ARG A 771 -7.49 -46.59 1.83
CA ARG A 771 -7.20 -47.78 1.03
C ARG A 771 -7.90 -47.68 -0.30
N TYR A 772 -7.13 -47.87 -1.37
CA TYR A 772 -7.65 -47.86 -2.73
C TYR A 772 -7.55 -49.26 -3.33
N SER A 773 -8.70 -49.84 -3.67
CA SER A 773 -8.79 -51.13 -4.34
C SER A 773 -9.32 -50.97 -5.76
N ALA A 774 -8.52 -51.32 -6.76
CA ALA A 774 -8.98 -51.48 -8.13
C ALA A 774 -9.59 -52.88 -8.28
N VAL A 775 -10.91 -52.97 -8.42
CA VAL A 775 -11.57 -54.27 -8.68
C VAL A 775 -11.32 -54.67 -10.14
N PRO A 776 -11.02 -55.95 -10.45
CA PRO A 776 -10.88 -56.39 -11.83
C PRO A 776 -12.18 -56.19 -12.60
N GLU A 777 -12.10 -55.79 -13.87
CA GLU A 777 -13.27 -55.65 -14.74
C GLU A 777 -14.16 -56.91 -14.72
N PRO A 778 -15.50 -56.79 -14.83
CA PRO A 778 -16.41 -57.95 -14.90
C PRO A 778 -16.02 -58.98 -15.98
N SER A 779 -15.35 -58.53 -17.05
CA SER A 779 -14.81 -59.36 -18.12
C SER A 779 -13.82 -60.43 -17.61
N THR A 780 -13.06 -60.13 -16.55
CA THR A 780 -12.09 -61.03 -15.92
C THR A 780 -12.81 -62.17 -15.18
N TYR A 781 -13.90 -61.85 -14.47
CA TYR A 781 -14.74 -62.86 -13.82
C TYR A 781 -15.46 -63.74 -14.85
N VAL A 782 -15.93 -63.17 -15.96
CA VAL A 782 -16.54 -63.93 -17.05
C VAL A 782 -15.52 -64.83 -17.76
N MET A 783 -14.28 -64.38 -17.95
CA MET A 783 -13.20 -65.21 -18.50
C MET A 783 -12.81 -66.36 -17.57
N VAL A 784 -12.65 -66.12 -16.27
CA VAL A 784 -12.33 -67.15 -15.28
C VAL A 784 -13.46 -68.18 -15.15
N THR A 785 -14.71 -67.71 -15.16
CA THR A 785 -15.89 -68.58 -15.17
C THR A 785 -15.97 -69.38 -16.47
N GLY A 786 -15.64 -68.77 -17.61
CA GLY A 786 -15.53 -69.44 -18.91
C GLY A 786 -14.43 -70.50 -18.94
N LEU A 787 -13.27 -70.23 -18.31
CA LEU A 787 -12.13 -71.15 -18.22
C LEU A 787 -12.42 -72.37 -17.32
N LEU A 788 -13.29 -72.23 -16.31
CA LEU A 788 -13.74 -73.32 -15.45
C LEU A 788 -14.91 -74.12 -16.07
N LEU A 789 -15.78 -73.48 -16.84
CA LEU A 789 -16.91 -74.13 -17.51
C LEU A 789 -16.49 -74.91 -18.78
N LEU A 790 -15.45 -74.47 -19.51
CA LEU A 790 -14.94 -75.14 -20.71
C LEU A 790 -14.45 -76.59 -20.48
N PRO A 791 -13.71 -76.91 -19.40
CA PRO A 791 -13.38 -78.29 -19.02
C PRO A 791 -14.62 -79.09 -18.63
N GLY A 792 -15.55 -78.50 -17.88
CA GLY A 792 -16.81 -79.14 -17.46
C GLY A 792 -17.70 -79.55 -18.65
N PHE A 793 -17.88 -78.64 -19.63
CA PHE A 793 -18.64 -78.93 -20.85
C PHE A 793 -17.94 -79.97 -21.76
N ARG A 794 -16.60 -80.02 -21.76
CA ARG A 794 -15.84 -81.08 -22.47
C ARG A 794 -16.00 -82.45 -21.80
N LEU A 795 -16.10 -82.50 -20.47
CA LEU A 795 -16.38 -83.73 -19.72
C LEU A 795 -17.81 -84.25 -20.01
N VAL A 796 -18.81 -83.37 -19.98
CA VAL A 796 -20.22 -83.69 -20.28
C VAL A 796 -20.41 -84.15 -21.73
N ARG A 797 -19.71 -83.56 -22.70
CA ARG A 797 -19.69 -84.05 -24.10
C ARG A 797 -19.05 -85.42 -24.26
N ARG A 798 -18.05 -85.77 -23.44
CA ARG A 798 -17.43 -87.11 -23.45
C ARG A 798 -18.38 -88.17 -22.89
N PHE A 799 -19.13 -87.87 -21.83
CA PHE A 799 -20.15 -88.77 -21.31
C PHE A 799 -21.33 -88.97 -22.28
N ARG A 800 -21.77 -87.93 -23.00
CA ARG A 800 -22.82 -88.07 -24.03
C ARG A 800 -22.41 -88.90 -25.26
N LYS A 801 -21.11 -89.05 -25.55
CA LYS A 801 -20.63 -89.88 -26.66
C LYS A 801 -20.52 -91.36 -26.33
N SER A 802 -20.51 -91.77 -25.06
CA SER A 802 -20.40 -93.20 -24.68
C SER A 802 -21.74 -93.91 -24.53
N PHE A 803 -22.88 -93.23 -24.70
CA PHE A 803 -24.23 -93.82 -24.61
C PHE A 803 -24.94 -93.98 -25.97
N GLY A 804 -24.24 -93.74 -27.09
CA GLY A 804 -24.84 -93.74 -28.43
C GLY A 804 -24.52 -94.95 -29.33
N LYS A 805 -23.93 -96.04 -28.82
CA LYS A 805 -23.59 -97.20 -29.66
C LYS A 805 -23.73 -98.55 -28.92
N SER A 806 -24.96 -99.04 -28.88
CA SER A 806 -25.36 -100.46 -28.75
C SER A 806 -26.85 -100.50 -29.09
N ASP A 807 -27.21 -100.68 -30.36
CA ASP A 807 -27.55 -101.96 -31.01
C ASP A 807 -29.07 -102.02 -31.23
N MET A 808 -29.47 -102.54 -32.39
CA MET A 808 -30.78 -103.06 -32.83
C MET A 808 -30.99 -102.67 -34.30
N ASP A 809 -31.24 -103.56 -35.27
CA ASP A 809 -31.33 -105.02 -35.25
C ASP A 809 -31.51 -105.51 -36.71
N GLU A 810 -31.48 -106.84 -36.86
CA GLU A 810 -32.22 -107.65 -37.86
C GLU A 810 -31.64 -107.98 -39.28
N ASN A 811 -31.20 -109.25 -39.38
CA ASN A 811 -31.89 -110.37 -40.08
C ASN A 811 -31.46 -110.85 -41.49
N SER A 812 -31.41 -112.20 -41.58
CA SER A 812 -31.42 -113.13 -42.75
C SER A 812 -30.12 -113.29 -43.56
N SER A 813 -29.64 -114.47 -44.00
CA SER A 813 -30.19 -115.84 -44.09
C SER A 813 -29.09 -116.90 -44.39
N SER A 814 -29.32 -118.13 -43.91
CA SER A 814 -29.06 -119.45 -44.54
C SER A 814 -27.68 -119.85 -45.09
N SER A 815 -27.04 -120.82 -44.42
CA SER A 815 -26.76 -122.20 -44.89
C SER A 815 -26.04 -123.00 -43.81
#